data_AF-A0A1I1CQV9-F1
#
_entry.id   AF-A0A1I1CQV9-F1
#
_cell.length_a   1.000
_cell.length_b   1.000
_cell.length_c   1.000
_cell.angle_alpha   90.00
_cell.angle_beta   90.00
_cell.angle_gamma   90.00
#
_symmetry.space_group_name_H-M   'P 1'
#
loop_
_entity.id
_entity.type
_entity.pdbx_description
1 polymer ?
#
loop_
_entity_poly.entity_id
_entity_poly.type
_entity_poly.pdbx_seq_one_letter_code
_entity_poly.pdbx_strand_id
1 'polypeptide(L)'
;MQSECVELHGVLPHARNRVWGVLGSPELYPRFVRGVTYCERLTPRNTEQDLRYAVRARFDDGDVVRDEVRALVYRRGEQVVWTSVLDERRWFSIRLKDTGDGQTVLNAVLGLPPATKVHGSAVTRPAARRRLQELLDEVLRRLDDHLAERPAPLIGQGRKASTLAVAHTLVEAGVLAPSRPDRMLRQLSSLARWGPTVAGGYRAAAGRGPDDPAFIDERGARTFGEVDERSTRLAAGLAAAGVGQDTQVAMICRNHGAMVEALVACGKLGAHVLLLNTGMSAQQLATVVQRHSARVLLYDDEFSALGRYLGPDVVRISTWSDGAGAHRAADTADIDVATLDELAGHASADTLRPPDKPGRLVVLTSGTTGTPKGARRPTPNGLGDAAGILSRIPLRAGERVLVAAPLFHTWGLAALQLGMPLRATLVLRRRFDAEDALRTIAQHRCTALFAVPVMLQRILDLPAEVRARYDTSCLRIVASSGSALPAALVDGFMDAFGDVLYNLYGSTEVSWASIADPADLRAAPTTAGRPPLGTRVAVLGRTATPAPPGTVGRIFVGNDMLFEGYTDGLTNEVEHELMNTGDQGFLDADGRLFVAGRDDEMIVSGGENVFPRSVEEILAALPQVREAAVIGVPDAEYGQRLVAFIALRDGARLDEDTVQSYVHGRLARFCVPREVTFVPELPRNATGKILKRLLEDGDW
;
A
#
# COMPACT_ATOMS: atom_id res chain seq x y z
N MET A 1 -7.66 -16.10 -45.02
CA MET A 1 -6.83 -17.11 -44.31
C MET A 1 -7.68 -17.66 -43.17
N GLN A 2 -7.80 -18.99 -43.02
CA GLN A 2 -8.73 -19.63 -42.08
C GLN A 2 -8.23 -19.55 -40.63
N SER A 3 -9.07 -19.07 -39.70
CA SER A 3 -8.91 -19.29 -38.26
C SER A 3 -9.47 -20.66 -37.89
N GLU A 4 -8.91 -21.31 -36.88
CA GLU A 4 -9.53 -22.49 -36.28
C GLU A 4 -10.54 -22.04 -35.22
N CYS A 5 -11.76 -22.58 -35.29
CA CYS A 5 -12.83 -22.26 -34.36
C CYS A 5 -13.00 -23.37 -33.33
N VAL A 6 -13.00 -23.01 -32.05
CA VAL A 6 -13.39 -23.89 -30.96
C VAL A 6 -14.74 -23.45 -30.44
N GLU A 7 -15.71 -24.37 -30.47
CA GLU A 7 -17.03 -24.15 -29.89
C GLU A 7 -17.15 -24.85 -28.54
N LEU A 8 -17.59 -24.08 -27.55
CA LEU A 8 -17.80 -24.48 -26.16
C LEU A 8 -19.24 -24.14 -25.77
N HIS A 9 -19.82 -24.98 -24.92
CA HIS A 9 -21.21 -24.83 -24.50
C HIS A 9 -21.32 -24.96 -22.99
N GLY A 10 -22.29 -24.26 -22.41
CA GLY A 10 -22.68 -24.48 -21.02
C GLY A 10 -24.04 -23.89 -20.71
N VAL A 11 -24.53 -24.19 -19.52
CA VAL A 11 -25.88 -23.81 -19.07
C VAL A 11 -25.79 -23.14 -17.71
N LEU A 12 -26.48 -22.02 -17.55
CA LEU A 12 -26.64 -21.30 -16.28
C LEU A 12 -28.10 -21.38 -15.82
N PRO A 13 -28.38 -21.69 -14.55
CA PRO A 13 -29.72 -21.74 -13.99
C PRO A 13 -30.25 -20.32 -13.66
N HIS A 14 -30.04 -19.36 -14.56
CA HIS A 14 -30.40 -17.96 -14.37
C HIS A 14 -31.00 -17.39 -15.66
N ALA A 15 -31.94 -16.46 -15.51
CA ALA A 15 -32.57 -15.77 -16.63
C ALA A 15 -31.54 -15.00 -17.46
N ARG A 16 -31.76 -14.97 -18.78
CA ARG A 16 -30.82 -14.40 -19.76
C ARG A 16 -30.43 -12.96 -19.47
N ASN A 17 -31.37 -12.14 -19.00
CA ASN A 17 -31.10 -10.74 -18.64
C ASN A 17 -30.11 -10.59 -17.46
N ARG A 18 -30.20 -11.47 -16.45
CA ARG A 18 -29.27 -11.47 -15.30
C ARG A 18 -27.87 -11.89 -15.75
N VAL A 19 -27.78 -12.95 -16.55
CA VAL A 19 -26.50 -13.41 -17.14
C VAL A 19 -25.87 -12.32 -18.01
N TRP A 20 -26.68 -11.65 -18.85
CA TRP A 20 -26.22 -10.55 -19.69
C TRP A 20 -25.77 -9.33 -18.88
N GLY A 21 -26.34 -9.07 -17.70
CA GLY A 21 -25.89 -7.98 -16.82
C GLY A 21 -24.39 -8.07 -16.48
N VAL A 22 -23.85 -9.29 -16.40
CA VAL A 22 -22.43 -9.53 -16.17
C VAL A 22 -21.67 -9.66 -17.50
N LEU A 23 -22.07 -10.59 -18.37
CA LEU A 23 -21.31 -10.91 -19.59
C LEU A 23 -21.38 -9.82 -20.68
N GLY A 24 -22.39 -8.96 -20.64
CA GLY A 24 -22.50 -7.77 -21.48
C GLY A 24 -21.61 -6.62 -21.03
N SER A 25 -20.91 -6.76 -19.90
CA SER A 25 -20.03 -5.75 -19.31
C SER A 25 -18.57 -6.25 -19.29
N PRO A 26 -17.85 -6.15 -20.42
CA PRO A 26 -16.42 -6.47 -20.55
C PRO A 26 -15.52 -6.15 -19.36
N GLU A 27 -15.71 -4.97 -18.75
CA GLU A 27 -14.96 -4.48 -17.59
C GLU A 27 -15.05 -5.40 -16.36
N LEU A 28 -16.07 -6.26 -16.27
CA LEU A 28 -16.24 -7.23 -15.20
C LEU A 28 -15.50 -8.54 -15.45
N TYR A 29 -14.99 -8.79 -16.66
CA TYR A 29 -14.40 -10.07 -17.03
C TYR A 29 -13.23 -10.47 -16.12
N PRO A 30 -12.34 -9.56 -15.66
CA PRO A 30 -11.31 -9.94 -14.70
C PRO A 30 -11.83 -10.54 -13.40
N ARG A 31 -13.07 -10.24 -13.01
CA ARG A 31 -13.70 -10.75 -11.79
C ARG A 31 -14.17 -12.20 -11.91
N PHE A 32 -14.43 -12.66 -13.14
CA PHE A 32 -15.07 -13.96 -13.40
C PHE A 32 -14.22 -14.90 -14.25
N VAL A 33 -13.35 -14.36 -15.11
CA VAL A 33 -12.56 -15.10 -16.09
C VAL A 33 -11.09 -15.12 -15.67
N ARG A 34 -10.63 -16.28 -15.20
CA ARG A 34 -9.21 -16.46 -14.87
C ARG A 34 -8.32 -16.19 -16.08
N GLY A 35 -7.19 -15.54 -15.82
CA GLY A 35 -6.24 -15.16 -16.85
C GLY A 35 -6.63 -13.92 -17.65
N VAL A 36 -7.86 -13.40 -17.59
CA VAL A 36 -8.14 -12.01 -17.99
C VAL A 36 -7.89 -11.16 -16.76
N THR A 37 -6.83 -10.37 -16.74
CA THR A 37 -6.33 -9.74 -15.51
C THR A 37 -6.62 -8.25 -15.46
N TYR A 38 -6.92 -7.65 -16.61
CA TYR A 38 -7.29 -6.25 -16.73
C TYR A 38 -8.17 -6.06 -17.98
N CYS A 39 -9.23 -5.28 -17.85
CA CYS A 39 -10.10 -4.91 -18.97
C CYS A 39 -10.67 -3.51 -18.71
N GLU A 40 -10.20 -2.51 -19.46
CA GLU A 40 -10.65 -1.13 -19.33
C GLU A 40 -11.15 -0.60 -20.67
N ARG A 41 -12.25 0.14 -20.64
CA ARG A 41 -12.86 0.70 -21.84
C ARG A 41 -12.10 1.93 -22.33
N LEU A 42 -11.71 1.94 -23.59
CA LEU A 42 -10.99 3.03 -24.25
C LEU A 42 -11.93 4.03 -24.96
N THR A 43 -13.05 3.55 -25.51
CA THR A 43 -14.01 4.42 -26.21
C THR A 43 -15.15 4.89 -25.30
N PRO A 44 -15.67 6.11 -25.49
CA PRO A 44 -16.78 6.63 -24.68
C PRO A 44 -18.03 5.73 -24.69
N ARG A 45 -18.78 5.70 -23.59
CA ARG A 45 -19.99 4.91 -23.30
C ARG A 45 -21.09 5.13 -24.33
N ASN A 46 -21.20 6.37 -24.82
CA ASN A 46 -22.20 6.80 -25.78
C ASN A 46 -21.89 6.34 -27.23
N THR A 47 -20.72 5.74 -27.45
CA THR A 47 -20.36 5.15 -28.74
C THR A 47 -20.90 3.71 -28.75
N GLU A 48 -22.03 3.46 -29.43
CA GLU A 48 -22.53 2.09 -29.63
C GLU A 48 -21.83 1.36 -30.80
N GLN A 49 -21.12 2.12 -31.65
CA GLN A 49 -20.37 1.61 -32.79
C GLN A 49 -18.87 1.61 -32.44
N ASP A 50 -18.18 0.47 -32.61
CA ASP A 50 -16.74 0.30 -32.33
C ASP A 50 -16.34 0.48 -30.84
N LEU A 51 -16.88 -0.36 -29.94
CA LEU A 51 -16.43 -0.39 -28.54
C LEU A 51 -14.99 -0.92 -28.48
N ARG A 52 -14.07 -0.22 -27.81
CA ARG A 52 -12.69 -0.67 -27.67
C ARG A 52 -12.31 -0.79 -26.22
N TYR A 53 -11.52 -1.81 -25.92
CA TYR A 53 -11.04 -2.10 -24.58
C TYR A 53 -9.54 -2.39 -24.62
N ALA A 54 -8.80 -1.85 -23.65
CA ALA A 54 -7.48 -2.34 -23.32
C ALA A 54 -7.64 -3.59 -22.46
N VAL A 55 -7.01 -4.69 -22.87
CA VAL A 55 -7.06 -5.96 -22.14
C VAL A 55 -5.65 -6.42 -21.83
N ARG A 56 -5.48 -6.93 -20.61
CA ARG A 56 -4.32 -7.77 -20.27
C ARG A 56 -4.81 -9.16 -19.98
N ALA A 57 -4.13 -10.13 -20.57
CA ALA A 57 -4.39 -11.53 -20.30
C ALA A 57 -3.08 -12.27 -20.04
N ARG A 58 -3.10 -13.18 -19.08
CA ARG A 58 -2.03 -14.12 -18.79
C ARG A 58 -2.62 -15.52 -18.69
N PHE A 59 -2.16 -16.40 -19.57
CA PHE A 59 -2.53 -17.80 -19.54
C PHE A 59 -1.34 -18.60 -19.01
N ASP A 60 -1.58 -19.46 -18.00
CA ASP A 60 -0.55 -20.23 -17.30
C ASP A 60 0.58 -19.35 -16.72
N ASP A 61 1.81 -19.85 -16.75
CA ASP A 61 3.05 -19.16 -16.37
C ASP A 61 3.65 -18.35 -17.53
N GLY A 62 2.85 -18.06 -18.57
CA GLY A 62 3.27 -17.28 -19.72
C GLY A 62 3.39 -15.77 -19.45
N ASP A 63 3.92 -15.05 -20.43
CA ASP A 63 4.00 -13.59 -20.39
C ASP A 63 2.61 -12.94 -20.43
N VAL A 64 2.50 -11.74 -19.86
CA VAL A 64 1.28 -10.93 -19.94
C VAL A 64 1.15 -10.40 -21.36
N VAL A 65 0.07 -10.79 -22.05
CA VAL A 65 -0.31 -10.26 -23.34
C VAL A 65 -1.11 -8.98 -23.13
N ARG A 66 -0.65 -7.88 -23.72
CA ARG A 66 -1.39 -6.61 -23.82
C ARG A 66 -2.03 -6.55 -25.20
N ASP A 67 -3.33 -6.29 -25.23
CA ASP A 67 -4.08 -6.18 -26.49
C ASP A 67 -5.10 -5.05 -26.40
N GLU A 68 -5.43 -4.49 -27.56
CA GLU A 68 -6.63 -3.68 -27.73
C GLU A 68 -7.66 -4.56 -28.44
N VAL A 69 -8.87 -4.61 -27.92
CA VAL A 69 -9.93 -5.46 -28.47
C VAL A 69 -11.14 -4.63 -28.80
N ARG A 70 -11.71 -4.88 -29.98
CA ARG A 70 -12.99 -4.34 -30.40
C ARG A 70 -14.10 -5.27 -29.92
N ALA A 71 -15.00 -4.77 -29.10
CA ALA A 71 -16.22 -5.47 -28.71
C ALA A 71 -17.39 -4.96 -29.56
N LEU A 72 -17.99 -5.86 -30.33
CA LEU A 72 -19.19 -5.59 -31.10
C LEU A 72 -20.37 -6.28 -30.41
N VAL A 73 -21.22 -5.47 -29.78
CA VAL A 73 -22.50 -5.95 -29.23
C VAL A 73 -23.47 -6.11 -30.40
N TYR A 74 -23.49 -7.29 -31.00
CA TYR A 74 -24.29 -7.56 -32.20
C TYR A 74 -25.80 -7.47 -31.91
N ARG A 75 -26.21 -8.00 -30.75
CA ARG A 75 -27.58 -7.90 -30.23
C ARG A 75 -27.53 -7.80 -28.71
N ARG A 76 -27.99 -6.68 -28.18
CA ARG A 76 -28.05 -6.43 -26.73
C ARG A 76 -28.91 -7.52 -26.07
N GLY A 77 -28.38 -8.17 -25.04
CA GLY A 77 -29.03 -9.29 -24.35
C GLY A 77 -28.76 -10.66 -24.96
N GLU A 78 -28.13 -10.75 -26.14
CA GLU A 78 -28.00 -12.01 -26.87
C GLU A 78 -26.56 -12.35 -27.27
N GLN A 79 -25.78 -11.40 -27.79
CA GLN A 79 -24.47 -11.73 -28.35
C GLN A 79 -23.48 -10.56 -28.24
N VAL A 80 -22.27 -10.90 -27.78
CA VAL A 80 -21.08 -10.05 -27.85
C VAL A 80 -19.98 -10.77 -28.61
N VAL A 81 -19.32 -10.07 -29.52
CA VAL A 81 -18.17 -10.56 -30.27
C VAL A 81 -16.98 -9.65 -29.97
N TRP A 82 -15.83 -10.25 -29.74
CA TRP A 82 -14.58 -9.58 -29.46
C TRP A 82 -13.59 -9.91 -30.55
N THR A 83 -12.89 -8.92 -31.07
CA THR A 83 -11.84 -9.12 -32.06
C THR A 83 -10.60 -8.34 -31.63
N SER A 84 -9.45 -9.02 -31.61
CA SER A 84 -8.16 -8.37 -31.36
C SER A 84 -7.85 -7.37 -32.46
N VAL A 85 -7.37 -6.19 -32.07
CA VAL A 85 -6.86 -5.17 -32.98
C VAL A 85 -5.45 -5.53 -33.46
N LEU A 86 -4.69 -6.26 -32.64
CA LEU A 86 -3.33 -6.71 -33.00
C LEU A 86 -3.33 -7.90 -33.98
N ASP A 87 -4.30 -8.80 -33.89
CA ASP A 87 -4.46 -9.94 -34.81
C ASP A 87 -5.94 -10.31 -34.98
N GLU A 88 -6.58 -9.81 -36.03
CA GLU A 88 -8.02 -10.04 -36.29
C GLU A 88 -8.43 -11.52 -36.38
N ARG A 89 -7.48 -12.44 -36.55
CA ARG A 89 -7.74 -13.88 -36.51
C ARG A 89 -8.05 -14.37 -35.10
N ARG A 90 -7.70 -13.60 -34.07
CA ARG A 90 -8.03 -13.82 -32.66
C ARG A 90 -9.33 -13.10 -32.33
N TRP A 91 -10.37 -13.88 -32.13
CA TRP A 91 -11.68 -13.36 -31.75
C TRP A 91 -12.40 -14.35 -30.87
N PHE A 92 -13.36 -13.89 -30.08
CA PHE A 92 -14.30 -14.78 -29.43
C PHE A 92 -15.72 -14.21 -29.46
N SER A 93 -16.71 -15.07 -29.49
CA SER A 93 -18.12 -14.71 -29.49
C SER A 93 -18.81 -15.45 -28.37
N ILE A 94 -19.55 -14.72 -27.53
CA ILE A 94 -20.45 -15.29 -26.53
C ILE A 94 -21.87 -15.03 -27.00
N ARG A 95 -22.65 -16.11 -27.17
CA ARG A 95 -24.07 -16.04 -27.51
C ARG A 95 -24.91 -16.70 -26.42
N LEU A 96 -25.86 -15.95 -25.87
CA LEU A 96 -26.83 -16.39 -24.89
C LEU A 96 -28.16 -16.74 -25.57
N LYS A 97 -28.70 -17.91 -25.24
CA LYS A 97 -30.05 -18.34 -25.65
C LYS A 97 -30.87 -18.64 -24.41
N ASP A 98 -32.08 -18.11 -24.39
CA ASP A 98 -33.08 -18.45 -23.38
C ASP A 98 -33.67 -19.82 -23.72
N THR A 99 -33.81 -20.70 -22.73
CA THR A 99 -34.42 -22.03 -22.86
C THR A 99 -35.91 -22.02 -22.55
N GLY A 100 -36.46 -20.91 -22.02
CA GLY A 100 -37.88 -20.75 -21.69
C GLY A 100 -38.30 -21.26 -20.31
N ASP A 101 -37.42 -21.98 -19.60
CA ASP A 101 -37.60 -22.47 -18.23
C ASP A 101 -36.80 -21.64 -17.20
N GLY A 102 -36.33 -20.45 -17.59
CA GLY A 102 -35.54 -19.56 -16.75
C GLY A 102 -34.05 -19.89 -16.72
N GLN A 103 -33.57 -20.84 -17.53
CA GLN A 103 -32.15 -21.09 -17.73
C GLN A 103 -31.60 -20.35 -18.97
N THR A 104 -30.28 -20.22 -19.03
CA THR A 104 -29.57 -19.62 -20.16
C THR A 104 -28.52 -20.57 -20.68
N VAL A 105 -28.58 -20.90 -21.97
CA VAL A 105 -27.52 -21.60 -22.69
C VAL A 105 -26.51 -20.57 -23.18
N LEU A 106 -25.25 -20.75 -22.80
CA LEU A 106 -24.11 -19.98 -23.27
C LEU A 106 -23.35 -20.78 -24.32
N ASN A 107 -23.20 -20.20 -25.51
CA ASN A 107 -22.35 -20.73 -26.57
C ASN A 107 -21.16 -19.78 -26.75
N ALA A 108 -19.96 -20.26 -26.46
CA ALA A 108 -18.73 -19.52 -26.65
C ALA A 108 -17.96 -20.09 -27.85
N VAL A 109 -17.66 -19.24 -28.83
CA VAL A 109 -16.86 -19.60 -30.00
C VAL A 109 -15.57 -18.82 -29.93
N LEU A 110 -14.42 -19.49 -29.95
CA LEU A 110 -13.11 -18.85 -30.03
C LEU A 110 -12.51 -19.09 -31.41
N GLY A 111 -12.20 -18.02 -32.13
CA GLY A 111 -11.38 -18.05 -33.33
C GLY A 111 -9.93 -17.79 -32.95
N LEU A 112 -9.05 -18.74 -33.25
CA LEU A 112 -7.62 -18.65 -32.94
C LEU A 112 -6.79 -18.98 -34.20
N PRO A 113 -5.59 -18.39 -34.37
CA PRO A 113 -4.67 -18.80 -35.43
C PRO A 113 -4.34 -20.31 -35.37
N PRO A 114 -4.16 -21.01 -36.51
CA PRO A 114 -3.98 -22.48 -36.55
C PRO A 114 -2.80 -23.06 -35.76
N ALA A 115 -1.79 -22.24 -35.46
CA ALA A 115 -0.62 -22.63 -34.65
C ALA A 115 -0.74 -22.24 -33.17
N THR A 116 -1.89 -21.70 -32.74
CA THR A 116 -2.10 -21.28 -31.37
C THR A 116 -2.04 -22.49 -30.45
N LYS A 117 -1.28 -22.36 -29.37
CA LYS A 117 -1.25 -23.34 -28.29
C LYS A 117 -1.99 -22.77 -27.10
N VAL A 118 -2.84 -23.58 -26.50
CA VAL A 118 -3.47 -23.32 -25.20
C VAL A 118 -2.84 -24.31 -24.23
N HIS A 119 -2.15 -23.81 -23.21
CA HIS A 119 -1.46 -24.63 -22.21
C HIS A 119 -0.50 -25.65 -22.83
N GLY A 120 0.31 -25.20 -23.81
CA GLY A 120 1.30 -26.04 -24.50
C GLY A 120 0.72 -27.01 -25.55
N SER A 121 -0.60 -27.20 -25.62
CA SER A 121 -1.26 -28.05 -26.61
C SER A 121 -1.82 -27.22 -27.77
N ALA A 122 -1.62 -27.67 -29.01
CA ALA A 122 -2.27 -27.05 -30.17
C ALA A 122 -3.79 -27.05 -30.02
N VAL A 123 -4.45 -25.95 -30.39
CA VAL A 123 -5.89 -25.75 -30.25
C VAL A 123 -6.73 -26.82 -30.96
N THR A 124 -6.22 -27.37 -32.07
CA THR A 124 -6.81 -28.54 -32.78
C THR A 124 -6.93 -29.80 -31.95
N ARG A 125 -6.14 -29.96 -30.88
CA ARG A 125 -6.09 -31.22 -30.13
C ARG A 125 -7.24 -31.31 -29.12
N PRO A 126 -7.83 -32.50 -28.93
CA PRO A 126 -8.89 -32.71 -27.93
C PRO A 126 -8.53 -32.26 -26.51
N ALA A 127 -7.24 -32.35 -26.14
CA ALA A 127 -6.76 -31.88 -24.85
C ALA A 127 -6.92 -30.36 -24.66
N ALA A 128 -6.63 -29.55 -25.69
CA ALA A 128 -6.81 -28.10 -25.63
C ALA A 128 -8.30 -27.73 -25.53
N ARG A 129 -9.17 -28.41 -26.30
CA ARG A 129 -10.63 -28.21 -26.22
C ARG A 129 -11.19 -28.57 -24.85
N ARG A 130 -10.78 -29.71 -24.27
CA ARG A 130 -11.16 -30.07 -22.88
C ARG A 130 -10.74 -29.01 -21.88
N ARG A 131 -9.51 -28.49 -22.00
CA ARG A 131 -9.02 -27.45 -21.10
C ARG A 131 -9.79 -26.13 -21.23
N LEU A 132 -10.13 -25.73 -22.46
CA LEU A 132 -10.98 -24.56 -22.70
C LEU A 132 -12.40 -24.77 -22.14
N GLN A 133 -12.95 -25.98 -22.23
CA GLN A 133 -14.23 -26.31 -21.60
C GLN A 133 -14.13 -26.23 -20.07
N GLU A 134 -13.07 -26.75 -19.45
CA GLU A 134 -12.84 -26.63 -17.99
C GLU A 134 -12.77 -25.17 -17.54
N LEU A 135 -12.13 -24.30 -18.32
CA LEU A 135 -12.09 -22.86 -18.06
C LEU A 135 -13.49 -22.23 -18.16
N LEU A 136 -14.27 -22.61 -19.18
CA LEU A 136 -15.65 -22.15 -19.30
C LEU A 136 -16.48 -22.62 -18.11
N ASP A 137 -16.37 -23.88 -17.71
CA ASP A 137 -17.10 -24.44 -16.57
C ASP A 137 -16.74 -23.72 -15.26
N GLU A 138 -15.46 -23.32 -15.08
CA GLU A 138 -15.06 -22.46 -13.96
C GLU A 138 -15.73 -21.08 -14.00
N VAL A 139 -15.78 -20.43 -15.17
CA VAL A 139 -16.46 -19.14 -15.36
C VAL A 139 -17.95 -19.28 -15.03
N LEU A 140 -18.61 -20.30 -15.57
CA LEU A 140 -20.04 -20.55 -15.36
C LEU A 140 -20.35 -20.79 -13.88
N ARG A 141 -19.53 -21.59 -13.18
CA ARG A 141 -19.70 -21.82 -11.74
C ARG A 141 -19.56 -20.52 -10.94
N ARG A 142 -18.56 -19.68 -11.23
CA ARG A 142 -18.39 -18.38 -10.55
C ARG A 142 -19.54 -17.43 -10.82
N LEU A 143 -20.04 -17.39 -12.07
CA LEU A 143 -21.22 -16.60 -12.43
C LEU A 143 -22.47 -17.11 -11.72
N ASP A 144 -22.67 -18.42 -11.64
CA ASP A 144 -23.77 -19.02 -10.91
C ASP A 144 -23.70 -18.67 -9.41
N ASP A 145 -22.53 -18.81 -8.80
CA ASP A 145 -22.30 -18.40 -7.40
C ASP A 145 -22.61 -16.91 -7.19
N HIS A 146 -22.19 -16.04 -8.11
CA HIS A 146 -22.47 -14.60 -8.06
C HIS A 146 -23.96 -14.30 -8.18
N LEU A 147 -24.63 -14.86 -9.19
CA LEU A 147 -26.04 -14.60 -9.49
C LEU A 147 -26.98 -15.26 -8.48
N ALA A 148 -26.58 -16.35 -7.85
CA ALA A 148 -27.29 -16.99 -6.75
C ALA A 148 -26.92 -16.40 -5.37
N GLU A 149 -26.10 -15.34 -5.33
CA GLU A 149 -25.62 -14.67 -4.11
C GLU A 149 -24.96 -15.62 -3.09
N ARG A 150 -24.28 -16.66 -3.59
CA ARG A 150 -23.56 -17.62 -2.73
C ARG A 150 -22.28 -17.00 -2.19
N PRO A 151 -21.98 -17.16 -0.88
CA PRO A 151 -20.78 -16.58 -0.28
C PRO A 151 -19.49 -17.12 -0.92
N ALA A 152 -18.55 -16.22 -1.25
CA ALA A 152 -17.20 -16.64 -1.65
C ALA A 152 -16.41 -17.19 -0.44
N PRO A 153 -15.48 -18.14 -0.65
CA PRO A 153 -14.60 -18.60 0.42
C PRO A 153 -13.66 -17.48 0.88
N LEU A 154 -13.33 -17.46 2.18
CA LEU A 154 -12.38 -16.50 2.74
C LEU A 154 -10.96 -16.84 2.24
N ILE A 155 -10.18 -15.84 1.78
CA ILE A 155 -8.79 -16.09 1.38
C ILE A 155 -7.94 -16.29 2.63
N GLY A 156 -7.17 -17.39 2.64
CA GLY A 156 -6.30 -17.75 3.77
C GLY A 156 -7.03 -18.47 4.92
N GLN A 157 -8.30 -18.83 4.77
CA GLN A 157 -9.05 -19.57 5.79
C GLN A 157 -8.36 -20.90 6.13
N GLY A 158 -8.21 -21.19 7.42
CA GLY A 158 -7.61 -22.43 7.93
C GLY A 158 -6.08 -22.54 7.78
N ARG A 159 -5.41 -21.55 7.16
CA ARG A 159 -3.94 -21.53 7.03
C ARG A 159 -3.32 -20.56 8.02
N LYS A 160 -3.15 -20.97 9.27
CA LYS A 160 -2.04 -20.40 10.06
C LYS A 160 -0.76 -20.65 9.25
N ALA A 161 0.12 -19.66 9.14
CA ALA A 161 1.38 -19.84 8.45
C ALA A 161 2.07 -21.10 9.00
N SER A 162 2.34 -22.10 8.15
CA SER A 162 3.00 -23.30 8.65
C SER A 162 4.38 -22.90 9.16
N THR A 163 4.78 -23.42 10.33
CA THR A 163 6.10 -23.13 10.91
C THR A 163 7.23 -23.39 9.91
N LEU A 164 7.06 -24.39 9.04
CA LEU A 164 7.96 -24.69 7.94
C LEU A 164 8.02 -23.58 6.87
N ALA A 165 6.88 -23.03 6.44
CA ALA A 165 6.85 -21.93 5.48
C ALA A 165 7.47 -20.64 6.05
N VAL A 166 7.21 -20.37 7.34
CA VAL A 166 7.85 -19.26 8.06
C VAL A 166 9.36 -19.47 8.10
N ALA A 167 9.83 -20.64 8.53
CA ALA A 167 11.25 -20.96 8.59
C ALA A 167 11.92 -20.87 7.22
N HIS A 168 11.30 -21.41 6.17
CA HIS A 168 11.79 -21.31 4.79
C HIS A 168 11.97 -19.86 4.37
N THR A 169 10.95 -19.03 4.56
CA THR A 169 11.00 -17.60 4.20
C THR A 169 12.13 -16.88 4.93
N LEU A 170 12.32 -17.15 6.23
CA LEU A 170 13.39 -16.56 7.03
C LEU A 170 14.78 -17.04 6.63
N VAL A 171 14.91 -18.28 6.16
CA VAL A 171 16.17 -18.82 5.60
C VAL A 171 16.48 -18.17 4.26
N GLU A 172 15.50 -18.06 3.35
CA GLU A 172 15.66 -17.39 2.05
C GLU A 172 16.02 -15.91 2.20
N ALA A 173 15.43 -15.23 3.19
CA ALA A 173 15.77 -13.87 3.55
C ALA A 173 17.14 -13.75 4.28
N GLY A 174 17.79 -14.87 4.63
CA GLY A 174 19.10 -14.87 5.31
C GLY A 174 19.05 -14.51 6.80
N VAL A 175 17.87 -14.38 7.40
CA VAL A 175 17.68 -14.09 8.84
C VAL A 175 18.23 -15.24 9.69
N LEU A 176 18.04 -16.48 9.23
CA LEU A 176 18.50 -17.70 9.90
C LEU A 176 19.80 -18.27 9.30
N ALA A 177 20.56 -17.47 8.53
CA ALA A 177 21.79 -17.94 7.92
C ALA A 177 22.81 -18.44 8.98
N PRO A 178 23.59 -19.50 8.71
CA PRO A 178 24.62 -19.99 9.62
C PRO A 178 25.63 -18.90 9.97
N SER A 179 26.16 -18.93 11.19
CA SER A 179 27.26 -18.06 11.61
C SER A 179 28.03 -18.63 12.78
N ARG A 180 29.03 -17.88 13.25
CA ARG A 180 29.80 -18.27 14.42
C ARG A 180 28.85 -18.54 15.62
N PRO A 181 28.94 -19.70 16.29
CA PRO A 181 28.02 -20.08 17.36
C PRO A 181 27.95 -19.08 18.51
N ASP A 182 29.05 -18.43 18.86
CA ASP A 182 29.11 -17.39 19.89
C ASP A 182 28.23 -16.18 19.55
N ARG A 183 28.20 -15.75 18.28
CA ARG A 183 27.36 -14.65 17.80
C ARG A 183 25.88 -15.03 17.77
N MET A 184 25.57 -16.28 17.40
CA MET A 184 24.19 -16.78 17.45
C MET A 184 23.66 -16.85 18.88
N LEU A 185 24.48 -17.35 19.82
CA LEU A 185 24.12 -17.39 21.23
C LEU A 185 23.86 -15.99 21.81
N ARG A 186 24.68 -14.99 21.44
CA ARG A 186 24.46 -13.58 21.83
C ARG A 186 23.18 -12.99 21.23
N GLN A 187 22.88 -13.30 19.96
CA GLN A 187 21.64 -12.88 19.31
C GLN A 187 20.42 -13.45 20.04
N LEU A 188 20.41 -14.77 20.27
CA LEU A 188 19.30 -15.47 20.92
C LEU A 188 19.14 -15.05 22.38
N SER A 189 20.24 -14.88 23.12
CA SER A 189 20.18 -14.40 24.51
C SER A 189 19.64 -12.98 24.61
N SER A 190 19.96 -12.13 23.63
CA SER A 190 19.42 -10.76 23.55
C SER A 190 17.91 -10.76 23.29
N LEU A 191 17.43 -11.55 22.32
CA LEU A 191 15.99 -11.69 22.06
C LEU A 191 15.23 -12.31 23.24
N ALA A 192 15.81 -13.32 23.90
CA ALA A 192 15.21 -13.92 25.08
C ALA A 192 15.10 -12.92 26.24
N ARG A 193 16.07 -12.02 26.38
CA ARG A 193 16.14 -11.05 27.47
C ARG A 193 15.34 -9.77 27.22
N TRP A 194 15.25 -9.30 25.97
CA TRP A 194 14.65 -8.00 25.61
C TRP A 194 13.39 -8.12 24.75
N GLY A 195 12.99 -9.35 24.39
CA GLY A 195 11.85 -9.65 23.55
C GLY A 195 12.04 -9.23 22.08
N PRO A 196 11.06 -9.52 21.22
CA PRO A 196 10.99 -9.08 19.82
C PRO A 196 10.60 -7.58 19.69
N THR A 197 11.22 -6.72 20.50
CA THR A 197 11.01 -5.26 20.50
C THR A 197 12.05 -4.55 19.62
N VAL A 198 11.88 -3.24 19.37
CA VAL A 198 12.92 -2.41 18.72
C VAL A 198 14.26 -2.52 19.46
N ALA A 199 14.21 -2.48 20.80
CA ALA A 199 15.39 -2.65 21.64
C ALA A 199 16.00 -4.05 21.47
N GLY A 200 15.19 -5.10 21.61
CA GLY A 200 15.68 -6.47 21.49
C GLY A 200 16.22 -6.80 20.09
N GLY A 201 15.58 -6.30 19.04
CA GLY A 201 16.02 -6.44 17.65
C GLY A 201 17.38 -5.81 17.39
N TYR A 202 17.60 -4.56 17.82
CA TYR A 202 18.90 -3.90 17.68
C TYR A 202 20.00 -4.54 18.55
N ARG A 203 19.69 -4.98 19.78
CA ARG A 203 20.65 -5.73 20.61
C ARG A 203 21.01 -7.08 19.99
N ALA A 204 20.02 -7.78 19.44
CA ALA A 204 20.23 -9.04 18.75
C ALA A 204 21.10 -8.86 17.50
N ALA A 205 20.85 -7.82 16.71
CA ALA A 205 21.67 -7.45 15.57
C ALA A 205 23.11 -7.11 15.99
N ALA A 206 23.30 -6.32 17.05
CA ALA A 206 24.62 -5.99 17.61
C ALA A 206 25.37 -7.23 18.12
N GLY A 207 24.69 -8.19 18.76
CA GLY A 207 25.28 -9.46 19.18
C GLY A 207 25.69 -10.35 17.99
N ARG A 208 24.95 -10.26 16.88
CA ARG A 208 25.12 -11.07 15.67
C ARG A 208 26.17 -10.52 14.71
N GLY A 209 26.27 -9.20 14.58
CA GLY A 209 27.12 -8.48 13.65
C GLY A 209 27.39 -7.06 14.15
N PRO A 210 28.25 -6.88 15.17
CA PRO A 210 28.48 -5.58 15.79
C PRO A 210 29.10 -4.56 14.84
N ASP A 211 29.92 -5.02 13.90
CA ASP A 211 30.64 -4.17 12.93
C ASP A 211 29.81 -3.90 11.65
N ASP A 212 28.64 -4.52 11.53
CA ASP A 212 27.77 -4.32 10.37
C ASP A 212 27.10 -2.91 10.47
N PRO A 213 27.07 -2.10 9.40
CA PRO A 213 26.41 -0.80 9.42
C PRO A 213 24.90 -0.94 9.67
N ALA A 214 24.40 -0.26 10.70
CA ALA A 214 22.98 -0.22 11.04
C ALA A 214 22.24 0.85 10.22
N PHE A 215 22.82 2.05 10.13
CA PHE A 215 22.29 3.11 9.30
C PHE A 215 23.40 3.99 8.72
N ILE A 216 23.04 4.74 7.68
CA ILE A 216 23.84 5.81 7.09
C ILE A 216 22.92 7.02 6.94
N ASP A 217 23.30 8.15 7.50
CA ASP A 217 22.61 9.44 7.34
C ASP A 217 23.61 10.56 7.02
N GLU A 218 23.18 11.82 7.07
CA GLU A 218 24.01 12.98 6.79
C GLU A 218 25.19 13.17 7.77
N ARG A 219 25.15 12.55 8.96
CA ARG A 219 26.25 12.54 9.94
C ARG A 219 27.18 11.33 9.78
N GLY A 220 26.91 10.45 8.81
CA GLY A 220 27.75 9.30 8.47
C GLY A 220 27.12 7.96 8.81
N ALA A 221 27.96 6.92 8.86
CA ALA A 221 27.53 5.57 9.19
C ALA A 221 27.70 5.28 10.69
N ARG A 222 26.77 4.51 11.26
CA ARG A 222 26.96 3.86 12.56
C ARG A 222 26.69 2.37 12.47
N THR A 223 27.49 1.57 13.15
CA THR A 223 27.34 0.12 13.21
C THR A 223 26.28 -0.30 14.24
N PHE A 224 25.79 -1.54 14.15
CA PHE A 224 24.85 -2.06 15.16
C PHE A 224 25.46 -2.06 16.57
N GLY A 225 26.77 -2.31 16.71
CA GLY A 225 27.49 -2.24 17.98
C GLY A 225 27.49 -0.83 18.56
N GLU A 226 27.85 0.16 17.74
CA GLU A 226 27.84 1.57 18.15
C GLU A 226 26.44 2.07 18.52
N VAL A 227 25.43 1.66 17.76
CA VAL A 227 24.02 1.99 18.06
C VAL A 227 23.58 1.36 19.37
N ASP A 228 23.92 0.09 19.65
CA ASP A 228 23.56 -0.53 20.94
C ASP A 228 24.23 0.16 22.12
N GLU A 229 25.52 0.48 22.00
CA GLU A 229 26.29 1.15 23.05
C GLU A 229 25.73 2.55 23.32
N ARG A 230 25.57 3.35 22.26
CA ARG A 230 25.10 4.73 22.36
C ARG A 230 23.65 4.81 22.83
N SER A 231 22.76 3.97 22.31
CA SER A 231 21.37 3.91 22.80
C SER A 231 21.26 3.39 24.23
N THR A 232 22.24 2.63 24.74
CA THR A 232 22.31 2.26 26.17
C THR A 232 22.63 3.48 27.02
N ARG A 233 23.62 4.29 26.63
CA ARG A 233 23.91 5.56 27.33
C ARG A 233 22.76 6.55 27.25
N LEU A 234 22.12 6.68 26.08
CA LEU A 234 20.92 7.49 25.91
C LEU A 234 19.79 7.04 26.85
N ALA A 235 19.56 5.74 26.97
CA ALA A 235 18.54 5.23 27.89
C ALA A 235 18.88 5.56 29.34
N ALA A 236 20.14 5.46 29.77
CA ALA A 236 20.55 5.89 31.11
C ALA A 236 20.35 7.40 31.33
N GLY A 237 20.69 8.24 30.34
CA GLY A 237 20.45 9.69 30.40
C GLY A 237 18.95 10.04 30.44
N LEU A 238 18.13 9.39 29.61
CA LEU A 238 16.67 9.55 29.62
C LEU A 238 16.05 9.08 30.94
N ALA A 239 16.57 8.02 31.56
CA ALA A 239 16.14 7.57 32.89
C ALA A 239 16.44 8.63 33.95
N ALA A 240 17.62 9.27 33.91
CA ALA A 240 17.94 10.39 34.78
C ALA A 240 17.01 11.61 34.57
N ALA A 241 16.47 11.77 33.35
CA ALA A 241 15.44 12.75 33.03
C ALA A 241 14.00 12.29 33.34
N GLY A 242 13.82 11.17 34.06
CA GLY A 242 12.50 10.68 34.52
C GLY A 242 11.74 9.79 33.53
N VAL A 243 12.39 9.29 32.48
CA VAL A 243 11.78 8.34 31.53
C VAL A 243 11.88 6.90 32.05
N GLY A 244 10.73 6.21 32.11
CA GLY A 244 10.63 4.80 32.50
C GLY A 244 9.46 4.09 31.80
N GLN A 245 9.02 2.95 32.35
CA GLN A 245 8.03 2.05 31.71
C GLN A 245 6.66 2.69 31.44
N ASP A 246 6.20 3.62 32.28
CA ASP A 246 4.90 4.27 32.13
C ASP A 246 5.00 5.65 31.47
N THR A 247 6.21 6.09 31.11
CA THR A 247 6.42 7.43 30.55
C THR A 247 5.99 7.46 29.09
N GLN A 248 5.15 8.45 28.75
CA GLN A 248 4.78 8.79 27.38
C GLN A 248 5.80 9.79 26.83
N VAL A 249 6.52 9.38 25.79
CA VAL A 249 7.54 10.18 25.09
C VAL A 249 6.99 10.52 23.71
N ALA A 250 6.76 11.80 23.46
CA ALA A 250 6.37 12.27 22.14
C ALA A 250 7.61 12.53 21.28
N MET A 251 7.54 12.19 20.00
CA MET A 251 8.68 12.29 19.08
C MET A 251 8.25 12.93 17.76
N ILE A 252 8.84 14.09 17.43
CA ILE A 252 8.66 14.80 16.17
C ILE A 252 10.01 15.01 15.47
N CYS A 253 10.40 14.02 14.67
CA CYS A 253 11.72 13.96 14.05
C CYS A 253 11.60 13.62 12.56
N ARG A 254 12.60 14.01 11.78
CA ARG A 254 12.80 13.52 10.41
C ARG A 254 13.44 12.13 10.44
N ASN A 255 13.62 11.53 9.26
CA ASN A 255 14.38 10.29 9.12
C ASN A 255 15.87 10.57 9.32
N HIS A 256 16.42 10.17 10.47
CA HIS A 256 17.86 10.19 10.74
C HIS A 256 18.22 9.17 11.83
N GLY A 257 19.52 8.90 12.00
CA GLY A 257 20.04 7.91 12.94
C GLY A 257 19.70 8.19 14.40
N ALA A 258 19.73 9.45 14.83
CA ALA A 258 19.39 9.79 16.21
C ALA A 258 17.92 9.47 16.57
N MET A 259 16.98 9.49 15.62
CA MET A 259 15.61 9.02 15.84
C MET A 259 15.58 7.51 16.11
N VAL A 260 16.36 6.73 15.35
CA VAL A 260 16.51 5.28 15.55
C VAL A 260 17.11 4.99 16.93
N GLU A 261 18.19 5.68 17.30
CA GLU A 261 18.84 5.53 18.60
C GLU A 261 17.89 5.86 19.76
N ALA A 262 17.09 6.92 19.63
CA ALA A 262 16.09 7.31 20.61
C ALA A 262 14.97 6.28 20.75
N LEU A 263 14.46 5.72 19.65
CA LEU A 263 13.47 4.63 19.69
C LEU A 263 14.01 3.38 20.41
N VAL A 264 15.26 3.01 20.14
CA VAL A 264 15.94 1.91 20.83
C VAL A 264 16.12 2.22 22.31
N ALA A 265 16.52 3.45 22.67
CA ALA A 265 16.70 3.88 24.04
C ALA A 265 15.38 3.87 24.84
N CYS A 266 14.30 4.43 24.29
CA CYS A 266 12.96 4.36 24.88
C CYS A 266 12.49 2.91 25.06
N GLY A 267 12.73 2.05 24.06
CA GLY A 267 12.44 0.63 24.15
C GLY A 267 13.19 -0.09 25.28
N LYS A 268 14.45 0.30 25.54
CA LYS A 268 15.25 -0.24 26.66
C LYS A 268 14.69 0.16 28.03
N LEU A 269 13.98 1.29 28.10
CA LEU A 269 13.33 1.77 29.33
C LEU A 269 11.88 1.26 29.49
N GLY A 270 11.34 0.61 28.45
CA GLY A 270 9.92 0.25 28.39
C GLY A 270 9.00 1.45 28.17
N ALA A 271 9.52 2.61 27.78
CA ALA A 271 8.72 3.82 27.60
C ALA A 271 7.77 3.70 26.39
N HIS A 272 6.64 4.37 26.48
CA HIS A 272 5.68 4.46 25.37
C HIS A 272 6.07 5.61 24.45
N VAL A 273 6.27 5.34 23.16
CA VAL A 273 6.65 6.36 22.18
C VAL A 273 5.48 6.72 21.30
N LEU A 274 5.11 8.01 21.31
CA LEU A 274 4.12 8.60 20.44
C LEU A 274 4.81 9.25 19.23
N LEU A 275 4.65 8.65 18.06
CA LEU A 275 5.24 9.11 16.81
C LEU A 275 4.36 10.20 16.19
N LEU A 276 4.89 11.42 16.15
CA LEU A 276 4.18 12.61 15.70
C LEU A 276 4.45 12.91 14.24
N ASN A 277 3.45 13.46 13.57
CA ASN A 277 3.57 13.86 12.18
C ASN A 277 4.25 15.23 12.07
N THR A 278 5.31 15.31 11.25
CA THR A 278 6.08 16.54 11.02
C THR A 278 5.32 17.68 10.35
N GLY A 279 4.12 17.42 9.80
CA GLY A 279 3.21 18.44 9.24
C GLY A 279 2.20 19.01 10.23
N MET A 280 2.30 18.71 11.53
CA MET A 280 1.37 19.23 12.54
C MET A 280 1.61 20.70 12.87
N SER A 281 0.54 21.43 13.19
CA SER A 281 0.62 22.76 13.79
C SER A 281 1.02 22.70 15.27
N ALA A 282 1.49 23.83 15.81
CA ALA A 282 1.87 23.96 17.21
C ALA A 282 0.70 23.67 18.17
N GLN A 283 -0.52 24.08 17.81
CA GLN A 283 -1.72 23.82 18.58
C GLN A 283 -2.07 22.33 18.58
N GLN A 284 -2.04 21.68 17.41
CA GLN A 284 -2.27 20.23 17.31
C GLN A 284 -1.24 19.44 18.12
N LEU A 285 0.03 19.86 18.09
CA LEU A 285 1.08 19.26 18.92
C LEU A 285 0.72 19.35 20.40
N ALA A 286 0.36 20.54 20.89
CA ALA A 286 0.00 20.74 22.29
C ALA A 286 -1.22 19.91 22.71
N THR A 287 -2.29 19.89 21.90
CA THR A 287 -3.47 19.06 22.14
C THR A 287 -3.12 17.58 22.24
N VAL A 288 -2.27 17.08 21.33
CA VAL A 288 -1.87 15.66 21.33
C VAL A 288 -0.98 15.34 22.52
N VAL A 289 0.03 16.17 22.82
CA VAL A 289 0.90 15.99 23.99
C VAL A 289 0.09 15.97 25.27
N GLN A 290 -0.88 16.88 25.41
CA GLN A 290 -1.78 16.94 26.57
C GLN A 290 -2.69 15.70 26.64
N ARG A 291 -3.37 15.34 25.54
CA ARG A 291 -4.29 14.19 25.48
C ARG A 291 -3.60 12.87 25.82
N HIS A 292 -2.33 12.73 25.43
CA HIS A 292 -1.52 11.55 25.69
C HIS A 292 -0.68 11.67 26.97
N SER A 293 -0.78 12.79 27.71
CA SER A 293 0.00 13.04 28.91
C SER A 293 1.51 12.88 28.72
N ALA A 294 2.02 13.22 27.53
CA ALA A 294 3.45 13.08 27.23
C ALA A 294 4.29 14.00 28.12
N ARG A 295 5.32 13.41 28.75
CA ARG A 295 6.21 14.10 29.70
C ARG A 295 7.50 14.57 29.06
N VAL A 296 7.88 13.95 27.95
CA VAL A 296 9.09 14.27 27.20
C VAL A 296 8.72 14.47 25.74
N LEU A 297 9.28 15.52 25.13
CA LEU A 297 9.27 15.76 23.69
C LEU A 297 10.69 15.62 23.15
N LEU A 298 10.89 14.62 22.29
CA LEU A 298 12.07 14.49 21.44
C LEU A 298 11.77 15.16 20.10
N TYR A 299 12.62 16.09 19.66
CA TYR A 299 12.33 16.89 18.47
C TYR A 299 13.60 17.34 17.73
N ASP A 300 13.49 17.46 16.40
CA ASP A 300 14.53 18.14 15.60
C ASP A 300 14.43 19.66 15.81
N ASP A 301 15.55 20.38 15.84
CA ASP A 301 15.58 21.82 16.12
C ASP A 301 14.69 22.65 15.19
N GLU A 302 14.48 22.20 13.95
CA GLU A 302 13.55 22.83 12.99
C GLU A 302 12.09 22.87 13.49
N PHE A 303 11.72 22.02 14.43
CA PHE A 303 10.40 21.95 15.06
C PHE A 303 10.32 22.64 16.42
N SER A 304 11.39 23.30 16.88
CA SER A 304 11.44 24.01 18.17
C SER A 304 10.24 24.95 18.38
N ALA A 305 9.88 25.71 17.36
CA ALA A 305 8.76 26.66 17.38
C ALA A 305 7.37 26.01 17.54
N LEU A 306 7.23 24.70 17.30
CA LEU A 306 5.98 23.97 17.54
C LEU A 306 5.74 23.76 19.04
N GLY A 307 6.80 23.73 19.86
CA GLY A 307 6.73 23.55 21.30
C GLY A 307 6.20 24.75 22.09
N ARG A 308 5.88 25.88 21.43
CA ARG A 308 5.53 27.16 22.08
C ARG A 308 4.32 27.08 23.02
N TYR A 309 3.37 26.17 22.76
CA TYR A 309 2.16 25.98 23.57
C TYR A 309 2.28 24.82 24.58
N LEU A 310 3.45 24.18 24.68
CA LEU A 310 3.67 23.11 25.63
C LEU A 310 3.94 23.68 27.01
N GLY A 311 3.37 23.06 28.04
CA GLY A 311 3.60 23.43 29.44
C GLY A 311 5.08 23.30 29.83
N PRO A 312 5.52 24.01 30.89
CA PRO A 312 6.90 23.96 31.38
C PRO A 312 7.31 22.57 31.89
N ASP A 313 6.34 21.73 32.28
CA ASP A 313 6.58 20.38 32.80
C ASP A 313 6.94 19.35 31.71
N VAL A 314 6.86 19.72 30.43
CA VAL A 314 7.27 18.84 29.32
C VAL A 314 8.75 19.05 29.05
N VAL A 315 9.57 18.04 29.40
CA VAL A 315 11.01 18.06 29.13
C VAL A 315 11.24 18.01 27.62
N ARG A 316 12.04 18.94 27.08
CA ARG A 316 12.31 19.07 25.65
C ARG A 316 13.76 18.70 25.38
N ILE A 317 13.96 17.74 24.47
CA ILE A 317 15.30 17.23 24.14
C ILE A 317 15.49 17.28 22.62
N SER A 318 16.53 17.98 22.19
CA SER A 318 16.88 18.08 20.77
C SER A 318 17.50 16.77 20.27
N THR A 319 16.96 16.25 19.16
CA THR A 319 17.44 15.04 18.49
C THR A 319 18.37 15.33 17.32
N TRP A 320 18.25 16.52 16.72
CA TRP A 320 19.03 16.92 15.57
C TRP A 320 19.17 18.43 15.48
N SER A 321 20.41 18.86 15.26
CA SER A 321 20.80 20.24 14.95
C SER A 321 21.59 20.27 13.64
N ASP A 322 21.34 21.28 12.80
CA ASP A 322 22.03 21.47 11.51
C ASP A 322 23.39 22.20 11.66
N GLY A 323 23.99 22.12 12.85
CA GLY A 323 25.24 22.79 13.21
C GLY A 323 25.04 24.13 13.93
N ALA A 324 26.10 24.61 14.59
CA ALA A 324 26.09 25.78 15.46
C ALA A 324 25.70 27.06 14.69
N GLY A 325 24.44 27.48 14.80
CA GLY A 325 23.94 28.74 14.23
C GLY A 325 22.54 28.68 13.62
N ALA A 326 21.93 27.51 13.44
CA ALA A 326 20.56 27.39 12.96
C ALA A 326 19.56 27.72 14.09
N HIS A 327 19.19 29.00 14.17
CA HIS A 327 18.03 29.58 14.85
C HIS A 327 17.41 28.73 15.98
N ARG A 328 18.05 28.69 17.16
CA ARG A 328 17.25 28.74 18.39
C ARG A 328 16.41 30.00 18.27
N ALA A 329 15.11 29.86 18.03
CA ALA A 329 14.21 31.01 17.96
C ALA A 329 14.48 31.88 19.20
N ALA A 330 14.54 33.21 19.03
CA ALA A 330 14.82 34.13 20.15
C ALA A 330 13.92 33.85 21.37
N ASP A 331 12.70 33.36 21.13
CA ASP A 331 11.71 32.97 22.15
C ASP A 331 12.03 31.65 22.92
N THR A 332 13.10 30.92 22.54
CA THR A 332 13.57 29.68 23.20
C THR A 332 14.96 29.81 23.82
N ALA A 333 15.59 30.99 23.72
CA ALA A 333 16.92 31.24 24.27
C ALA A 333 17.00 31.09 25.80
N ASP A 334 15.85 31.18 26.50
CA ASP A 334 15.75 31.10 27.96
C ASP A 334 15.43 29.68 28.50
N ILE A 335 15.37 28.65 27.65
CA ILE A 335 15.12 27.27 28.07
C ILE A 335 16.38 26.43 27.83
N ASP A 336 16.95 25.86 28.90
CA ASP A 336 18.03 24.87 28.82
C ASP A 336 17.52 23.60 28.11
N VAL A 337 17.69 23.53 26.80
CA VAL A 337 17.36 22.35 25.99
C VAL A 337 18.58 21.44 25.94
N ALA A 338 18.48 20.28 26.60
CA ALA A 338 19.46 19.21 26.49
C ALA A 338 19.41 18.57 25.09
N THR A 339 20.56 18.14 24.58
CA THR A 339 20.64 17.35 23.33
C THR A 339 20.77 15.86 23.60
N LEU A 340 20.40 15.00 22.65
CA LEU A 340 20.69 13.57 22.73
C LEU A 340 22.21 13.30 22.86
N ASP A 341 23.05 14.09 22.20
CA ASP A 341 24.51 13.96 22.28
C ASP A 341 25.02 14.22 23.71
N GLU A 342 24.52 15.25 24.39
CA GLU A 342 24.83 15.52 25.78
C GLU A 342 24.35 14.40 26.70
N LEU A 343 23.10 13.93 26.55
CA LEU A 343 22.57 12.83 27.37
C LEU A 343 23.38 11.54 27.21
N ALA A 344 23.82 11.24 25.99
CA ALA A 344 24.67 10.09 25.71
C ALA A 344 26.10 10.24 26.25
N GLY A 345 26.61 11.47 26.38
CA GLY A 345 27.98 11.77 26.81
C GLY A 345 28.18 11.75 28.33
N HIS A 346 27.15 12.13 29.10
CA HIS A 346 27.23 12.22 30.56
C HIS A 346 26.84 10.94 31.29
N ALA A 347 26.18 9.99 30.61
CA ALA A 347 25.68 8.77 31.22
C ALA A 347 26.67 7.61 31.09
N SER A 348 26.92 6.89 32.19
CA SER A 348 27.65 5.62 32.16
C SER A 348 26.84 4.57 31.40
N ALA A 349 27.52 3.70 30.66
CA ALA A 349 26.93 2.50 30.06
C ALA A 349 26.75 1.40 31.11
N ASP A 350 26.09 1.71 32.23
CA ASP A 350 25.76 0.72 33.24
C ASP A 350 24.79 -0.30 32.63
N THR A 351 24.82 -1.53 33.14
CA THR A 351 23.96 -2.60 32.62
C THR A 351 22.50 -2.30 32.95
N LEU A 352 21.78 -1.68 32.01
CA LEU A 352 20.34 -1.53 32.07
C LEU A 352 19.67 -2.89 32.25
N ARG A 353 18.68 -2.94 33.15
CA ARG A 353 17.80 -4.09 33.27
C ARG A 353 16.70 -3.98 32.21
N PRO A 354 16.32 -5.09 31.56
CA PRO A 354 15.15 -5.09 30.70
C PRO A 354 13.92 -4.61 31.47
N PRO A 355 12.99 -3.93 30.81
CA PRO A 355 11.75 -3.52 31.46
C PRO A 355 10.87 -4.75 31.73
N ASP A 356 10.02 -4.66 32.75
CA ASP A 356 9.06 -5.71 33.12
C ASP A 356 7.99 -5.89 32.04
N LYS A 357 7.67 -4.80 31.33
CA LYS A 357 6.77 -4.78 30.17
C LYS A 357 7.41 -4.03 29.01
N PRO A 358 7.21 -4.49 27.76
CA PRO A 358 7.67 -3.74 26.60
C PRO A 358 6.93 -2.40 26.50
N GLY A 359 7.66 -1.37 26.08
CA GLY A 359 7.08 -0.09 25.69
C GLY A 359 6.15 -0.24 24.49
N ARG A 360 5.27 0.74 24.30
CA ARG A 360 4.29 0.74 23.19
C ARG A 360 4.69 1.77 22.16
N LEU A 361 4.53 1.44 20.87
CA LEU A 361 4.60 2.41 19.80
C LEU A 361 3.18 2.87 19.45
N VAL A 362 2.95 4.18 19.46
CA VAL A 362 1.68 4.78 19.08
C VAL A 362 1.91 5.61 17.82
N VAL A 363 1.20 5.28 16.74
CA VAL A 363 1.25 6.03 15.48
C VAL A 363 -0.03 6.86 15.35
N LEU A 364 0.11 8.13 14.98
CA LEU A 364 -1.05 8.99 14.77
C LEU A 364 -1.69 8.76 13.39
N THR A 365 -3.01 8.61 13.37
CA THR A 365 -3.83 8.60 12.15
C THR A 365 -4.50 9.95 11.95
N SER A 366 -4.68 10.34 10.68
CA SER A 366 -5.46 11.53 10.31
C SER A 366 -6.94 11.29 10.65
N GLY A 367 -7.33 11.58 11.89
CA GLY A 367 -8.72 11.43 12.33
C GLY A 367 -9.67 12.34 11.53
N THR A 368 -10.88 11.87 11.28
CA THR A 368 -11.95 12.63 10.60
C THR A 368 -12.42 13.86 11.36
N THR A 369 -12.17 13.94 12.67
CA THR A 369 -12.58 15.03 13.57
C THR A 369 -11.54 16.14 13.74
N GLY A 370 -10.50 16.19 12.90
CA GLY A 370 -9.45 17.22 12.90
C GLY A 370 -8.30 17.00 13.90
N THR A 371 -8.55 16.31 15.03
CA THR A 371 -7.49 15.88 15.97
C THR A 371 -7.03 14.45 15.64
N PRO A 372 -5.72 14.21 15.40
CA PRO A 372 -5.21 12.87 15.13
C PRO A 372 -5.56 11.85 16.22
N LYS A 373 -5.85 10.61 15.83
CA LYS A 373 -6.09 9.50 16.78
C LYS A 373 -4.81 8.68 16.93
N GLY A 374 -4.44 8.30 18.15
CA GLY A 374 -3.29 7.42 18.37
C GLY A 374 -3.68 5.96 18.22
N ALA A 375 -3.10 5.25 17.27
CA ALA A 375 -3.25 3.82 17.09
C ALA A 375 -2.11 3.07 17.79
N ARG A 376 -2.45 2.18 18.73
CA ARG A 376 -1.47 1.39 19.49
C ARG A 376 -1.00 0.22 18.65
N ARG A 377 0.29 0.19 18.31
CA ARG A 377 0.89 -0.90 17.55
C ARG A 377 1.17 -2.08 18.49
N PRO A 378 0.87 -3.31 18.08
CA PRO A 378 1.20 -4.48 18.87
C PRO A 378 2.72 -4.64 18.90
N THR A 379 3.23 -5.24 19.98
CA THR A 379 4.59 -5.77 19.97
C THR A 379 4.58 -7.07 19.17
N PRO A 380 5.48 -7.25 18.18
CA PRO A 380 5.57 -8.50 17.43
C PRO A 380 5.67 -9.71 18.36
N ASN A 381 5.07 -10.83 17.99
CA ASN A 381 5.14 -12.06 18.81
C ASN A 381 6.33 -12.95 18.44
N GLY A 382 7.04 -12.62 17.35
CA GLY A 382 8.23 -13.32 16.91
C GLY A 382 8.64 -12.92 15.49
N LEU A 383 9.39 -13.79 14.81
CA LEU A 383 9.83 -13.55 13.43
C LEU A 383 8.77 -13.89 12.36
N GLY A 384 7.63 -14.46 12.77
CA GLY A 384 6.52 -14.79 11.87
C GLY A 384 5.95 -13.56 11.16
N ASP A 385 5.87 -12.44 11.87
CA ASP A 385 5.39 -11.15 11.34
C ASP A 385 6.29 -10.66 10.19
N ALA A 386 7.61 -10.75 10.38
CA ALA A 386 8.58 -10.43 9.34
C ALA A 386 8.48 -11.40 8.16
N ALA A 387 8.32 -12.71 8.43
CA ALA A 387 8.12 -13.71 7.38
C ALA A 387 6.85 -13.44 6.54
N GLY A 388 5.81 -12.87 7.14
CA GLY A 388 4.60 -12.44 6.43
C GLY A 388 4.92 -11.49 5.28
N ILE A 389 5.58 -10.37 5.57
CA ILE A 389 5.96 -9.40 4.52
C ILE A 389 7.03 -9.98 3.58
N LEU A 390 8.04 -10.68 4.12
CA LEU A 390 9.16 -11.24 3.35
C LEU A 390 8.73 -12.33 2.36
N SER A 391 7.59 -13.00 2.59
CA SER A 391 7.06 -13.99 1.65
C SER A 391 6.62 -13.39 0.31
N ARG A 392 6.52 -12.06 0.22
CA ARG A 392 6.15 -11.33 -1.01
C ARG A 392 7.14 -10.23 -1.38
N ILE A 393 7.79 -9.60 -0.41
CA ILE A 393 8.84 -8.60 -0.64
C ILE A 393 10.19 -9.24 -0.28
N PRO A 394 10.96 -9.76 -1.26
CA PRO A 394 12.08 -10.66 -1.00
C PRO A 394 13.37 -9.92 -0.61
N LEU A 395 13.30 -9.12 0.45
CA LEU A 395 14.45 -8.46 1.08
C LEU A 395 15.40 -9.52 1.67
N ARG A 396 16.69 -9.21 1.66
CA ARG A 396 17.72 -10.12 2.19
C ARG A 396 18.56 -9.49 3.29
N ALA A 397 19.10 -10.35 4.14
CA ALA A 397 19.91 -9.93 5.25
C ALA A 397 21.20 -9.24 4.79
N GLY A 398 21.59 -8.16 5.47
CA GLY A 398 22.76 -7.35 5.13
C GLY A 398 22.61 -6.46 3.90
N GLU A 399 21.42 -6.39 3.29
CA GLU A 399 21.14 -5.46 2.19
C GLU A 399 21.06 -4.01 2.67
N ARG A 400 21.23 -3.08 1.72
CA ARG A 400 21.13 -1.63 1.96
C ARG A 400 19.79 -1.13 1.46
N VAL A 401 19.03 -0.49 2.35
CA VAL A 401 17.65 -0.06 2.10
C VAL A 401 17.57 1.45 2.23
N LEU A 402 17.23 2.16 1.16
CA LEU A 402 16.87 3.58 1.23
C LEU A 402 15.46 3.71 1.80
N VAL A 403 15.33 4.37 2.95
CA VAL A 403 14.02 4.61 3.60
C VAL A 403 13.60 6.05 3.39
N ALA A 404 12.92 6.31 2.27
CA ALA A 404 12.35 7.61 1.95
C ALA A 404 11.02 7.85 2.69
N ALA A 405 10.23 6.79 2.91
CA ALA A 405 9.01 6.87 3.68
C ALA A 405 9.29 7.31 5.14
N PRO A 406 8.50 8.23 5.73
CA PRO A 406 8.78 8.73 7.08
C PRO A 406 8.71 7.63 8.17
N LEU A 407 9.71 7.57 9.04
CA LEU A 407 9.80 6.61 10.16
C LEU A 407 8.72 6.81 11.22
N PHE A 408 8.15 8.02 11.33
CA PHE A 408 7.03 8.29 12.24
C PHE A 408 5.71 7.67 11.74
N HIS A 409 5.65 7.27 10.46
CA HIS A 409 4.50 6.63 9.84
C HIS A 409 4.71 5.11 9.76
N THR A 410 3.63 4.33 9.76
CA THR A 410 3.69 2.85 9.81
C THR A 410 4.56 2.24 8.71
N TRP A 411 4.55 2.81 7.51
CA TRP A 411 5.33 2.27 6.39
C TRP A 411 6.85 2.46 6.55
N GLY A 412 7.31 3.65 6.93
CA GLY A 412 8.74 3.85 7.24
C GLY A 412 9.16 3.09 8.49
N LEU A 413 8.30 3.05 9.51
CA LEU A 413 8.52 2.24 10.71
C LEU A 413 8.65 0.74 10.40
N ALA A 414 7.88 0.22 9.44
CA ALA A 414 8.01 -1.17 8.99
C ALA A 414 9.38 -1.44 8.35
N ALA A 415 9.95 -0.50 7.60
CA ALA A 415 11.31 -0.62 7.06
C ALA A 415 12.34 -0.77 8.18
N LEU A 416 12.22 0.03 9.25
CA LEU A 416 13.04 -0.08 10.46
C LEU A 416 12.86 -1.45 11.14
N GLN A 417 11.61 -1.87 11.35
CA GLN A 417 11.27 -3.13 12.02
C GLN A 417 11.75 -4.37 11.23
N LEU A 418 11.65 -4.37 9.90
CA LEU A 418 12.19 -5.43 9.03
C LEU A 418 13.71 -5.37 8.96
N GLY A 419 14.31 -4.17 9.01
CA GLY A 419 15.75 -3.97 8.98
C GLY A 419 16.49 -4.64 10.14
N MET A 420 15.86 -4.74 11.32
CA MET A 420 16.45 -5.37 12.51
C MET A 420 16.77 -6.87 12.32
N PRO A 421 15.79 -7.77 12.05
CA PRO A 421 16.08 -9.19 11.85
C PRO A 421 16.91 -9.45 10.58
N LEU A 422 16.81 -8.59 9.56
CA LEU A 422 17.64 -8.66 8.36
C LEU A 422 19.07 -8.14 8.60
N ARG A 423 19.33 -7.40 9.69
CA ARG A 423 20.57 -6.61 9.82
C ARG A 423 20.82 -5.74 8.58
N ALA A 424 19.75 -5.17 8.03
CA ALA A 424 19.84 -4.29 6.88
C ALA A 424 20.47 -2.95 7.29
N THR A 425 21.28 -2.37 6.41
CA THR A 425 21.77 -1.00 6.59
C THR A 425 20.70 -0.04 6.07
N LEU A 426 20.12 0.75 6.97
CA LEU A 426 19.13 1.76 6.62
C LEU A 426 19.82 3.03 6.14
N VAL A 427 19.67 3.37 4.86
CA VAL A 427 20.12 4.65 4.32
C VAL A 427 18.99 5.65 4.51
N LEU A 428 19.23 6.68 5.31
CA LEU A 428 18.25 7.66 5.74
C LEU A 428 18.60 9.02 5.16
N ARG A 429 17.58 9.76 4.72
CA ARG A 429 17.68 11.18 4.38
C ARG A 429 16.56 11.91 5.10
N ARG A 430 16.87 13.05 5.72
CA ARG A 430 15.87 13.81 6.49
C ARG A 430 14.70 14.27 5.64
N ARG A 431 14.95 14.57 4.37
CA ARG A 431 13.94 15.03 3.40
C ARG A 431 14.09 14.24 2.10
N PHE A 432 12.96 14.01 1.45
CA PHE A 432 12.95 13.38 0.13
C PHE A 432 13.19 14.42 -0.96
N ASP A 433 14.18 14.16 -1.80
CA ASP A 433 14.40 14.79 -3.10
C ASP A 433 14.57 13.70 -4.15
N ALA A 434 13.98 13.88 -5.33
CA ALA A 434 13.91 12.82 -6.33
C ALA A 434 15.28 12.51 -6.95
N GLU A 435 16.07 13.54 -7.27
CA GLU A 435 17.39 13.35 -7.86
C GLU A 435 18.37 12.81 -6.81
N ASP A 436 18.30 13.34 -5.59
CA ASP A 436 19.09 12.86 -4.46
C ASP A 436 18.76 11.41 -4.08
N ALA A 437 17.51 10.96 -4.24
CA ALA A 437 17.16 9.56 -4.05
C ALA A 437 17.91 8.65 -5.05
N LEU A 438 17.95 9.02 -6.33
CA LEU A 438 18.70 8.28 -7.35
C LEU A 438 20.22 8.31 -7.08
N ARG A 439 20.75 9.48 -6.70
CA ARG A 439 22.15 9.65 -6.28
C ARG A 439 22.49 8.75 -5.10
N THR A 440 21.64 8.74 -4.07
CA THR A 440 21.82 7.97 -2.85
C THR A 440 21.77 6.47 -3.14
N ILE A 441 20.84 6.02 -4.00
CA ILE A 441 20.77 4.62 -4.46
C ILE A 441 22.07 4.21 -5.14
N ALA A 442 22.57 5.01 -6.09
CA ALA A 442 23.80 4.72 -6.80
C ALA A 442 25.03 4.73 -5.88
N GLN A 443 25.18 5.77 -5.05
CA GLN A 443 26.32 5.97 -4.15
C GLN A 443 26.43 4.86 -3.10
N HIS A 444 25.31 4.50 -2.47
CA HIS A 444 25.29 3.49 -1.43
C HIS A 444 24.98 2.08 -1.95
N ARG A 445 24.71 1.93 -3.25
CA ARG A 445 24.27 0.67 -3.87
C ARG A 445 23.04 0.07 -3.15
N CYS A 446 22.03 0.89 -2.92
CA CYS A 446 20.80 0.46 -2.28
C CYS A 446 20.10 -0.58 -3.15
N THR A 447 19.83 -1.76 -2.60
CA THR A 447 19.11 -2.84 -3.30
C THR A 447 17.61 -2.74 -3.11
N ALA A 448 17.16 -1.96 -2.12
CA ALA A 448 15.76 -1.67 -1.90
C ALA A 448 15.48 -0.18 -1.60
N LEU A 449 14.29 0.28 -1.98
CA LEU A 449 13.72 1.59 -1.68
C LEU A 449 12.34 1.42 -1.05
N PHE A 450 12.11 2.04 0.10
CA PHE A 450 10.79 2.19 0.71
C PHE A 450 10.29 3.61 0.46
N ALA A 451 9.22 3.74 -0.34
CA ALA A 451 8.68 5.01 -0.79
C ALA A 451 7.14 5.02 -0.77
N VAL A 452 6.56 6.17 -1.10
CA VAL A 452 5.12 6.34 -1.33
C VAL A 452 4.86 6.74 -2.80
N PRO A 453 3.65 6.55 -3.36
CA PRO A 453 3.38 6.79 -4.79
C PRO A 453 3.85 8.15 -5.31
N VAL A 454 3.63 9.24 -4.57
CA VAL A 454 4.05 10.59 -5.00
C VAL A 454 5.58 10.74 -5.13
N MET A 455 6.34 10.01 -4.31
CA MET A 455 7.81 9.99 -4.42
C MET A 455 8.26 9.28 -5.70
N LEU A 456 7.58 8.17 -6.06
CA LEU A 456 7.85 7.45 -7.31
C LEU A 456 7.48 8.28 -8.53
N GLN A 457 6.35 9.00 -8.47
CA GLN A 457 5.94 9.93 -9.52
C GLN A 457 6.99 11.02 -9.72
N ARG A 458 7.48 11.65 -8.64
CA ARG A 458 8.55 12.66 -8.70
C ARG A 458 9.86 12.13 -9.29
N ILE A 459 10.23 10.88 -8.98
CA ILE A 459 11.39 10.21 -9.60
C ILE A 459 11.15 10.02 -11.10
N LEU A 460 9.94 9.60 -11.50
CA LEU A 460 9.59 9.38 -12.89
C LEU A 460 9.52 10.69 -13.68
N ASP A 461 9.07 11.78 -13.07
CA ASP A 461 8.96 13.10 -13.70
C ASP A 461 10.31 13.81 -13.88
N LEU A 462 11.40 13.31 -13.29
CA LEU A 462 12.74 13.80 -13.60
C LEU A 462 13.05 13.62 -15.10
N PRO A 463 13.73 14.58 -15.75
CA PRO A 463 14.17 14.43 -17.12
C PRO A 463 14.98 13.14 -17.33
N ALA A 464 14.82 12.49 -18.48
CA ALA A 464 15.44 11.19 -18.74
C ALA A 464 16.98 11.26 -18.62
N GLU A 465 17.58 12.35 -19.06
CA GLU A 465 19.00 12.65 -18.93
C GLU A 465 19.47 12.88 -17.50
N VAL A 466 18.60 13.28 -16.58
CA VAL A 466 18.91 13.37 -15.14
C VAL A 466 18.87 11.97 -14.53
N ARG A 467 17.82 11.19 -14.85
CA ARG A 467 17.69 9.81 -14.35
C ARG A 467 18.86 8.93 -14.79
N ALA A 468 19.30 9.09 -16.04
CA ALA A 468 20.42 8.32 -16.61
C ALA A 468 21.80 8.63 -16.01
N ARG A 469 21.95 9.68 -15.19
CA ARG A 469 23.24 10.02 -14.53
C ARG A 469 23.64 9.03 -13.44
N TYR A 470 22.67 8.34 -12.86
CA TYR A 470 22.86 7.52 -11.68
C TYR A 470 22.61 6.05 -12.02
N ASP A 471 23.62 5.19 -11.79
CA ASP A 471 23.47 3.75 -11.96
C ASP A 471 22.64 3.17 -10.81
N THR A 472 21.36 2.89 -11.09
CA THR A 472 20.45 2.24 -10.15
C THR A 472 20.25 0.75 -10.45
N SER A 473 21.12 0.10 -11.23
CA SER A 473 20.99 -1.31 -11.61
C SER A 473 21.07 -2.30 -10.44
N CYS A 474 21.56 -1.86 -9.27
CA CYS A 474 21.55 -2.65 -8.05
C CYS A 474 20.16 -2.77 -7.39
N LEU A 475 19.23 -1.89 -7.76
CA LEU A 475 17.89 -1.84 -7.19
C LEU A 475 17.10 -3.08 -7.63
N ARG A 476 16.66 -3.87 -6.66
CA ARG A 476 15.83 -5.07 -6.85
C ARG A 476 14.39 -4.85 -6.39
N ILE A 477 14.19 -3.98 -5.41
CA ILE A 477 12.91 -3.82 -4.72
C ILE A 477 12.61 -2.33 -4.55
N VAL A 478 11.45 -1.90 -5.04
CA VAL A 478 10.84 -0.61 -4.73
C VAL A 478 9.50 -0.92 -4.09
N ALA A 479 9.44 -0.83 -2.77
CA ALA A 479 8.25 -1.12 -2.01
C ALA A 479 7.47 0.18 -1.76
N SER A 480 6.26 0.24 -2.33
CA SER A 480 5.36 1.40 -2.27
C SER A 480 4.15 1.09 -1.40
N SER A 481 3.74 2.05 -0.57
CA SER A 481 2.52 1.95 0.23
C SER A 481 1.97 3.34 0.61
N GLY A 482 0.81 3.36 1.27
CA GLY A 482 0.23 4.56 1.90
C GLY A 482 -0.75 5.36 1.04
N SER A 483 -0.87 5.05 -0.26
CA SER A 483 -1.88 5.64 -1.16
C SER A 483 -2.11 4.73 -2.37
N ALA A 484 -3.18 4.99 -3.12
CA ALA A 484 -3.41 4.30 -4.39
C ALA A 484 -2.23 4.49 -5.36
N LEU A 485 -1.92 3.45 -6.11
CA LEU A 485 -0.84 3.45 -7.10
C LEU A 485 -1.47 3.42 -8.51
N PRO A 486 -1.46 4.53 -9.25
CA PRO A 486 -2.12 4.61 -10.56
C PRO A 486 -1.48 3.66 -11.59
N ALA A 487 -2.28 3.12 -12.49
CA ALA A 487 -1.81 2.19 -13.53
C ALA A 487 -0.67 2.77 -14.38
N ALA A 488 -0.80 4.03 -14.81
CA ALA A 488 0.20 4.72 -15.61
C ALA A 488 1.54 4.87 -14.87
N LEU A 489 1.51 5.10 -13.55
CA LEU A 489 2.71 5.17 -12.72
C LEU A 489 3.37 3.79 -12.59
N VAL A 490 2.57 2.72 -12.40
CA VAL A 490 3.09 1.35 -12.37
C VAL A 490 3.82 0.99 -13.65
N ASP A 491 3.15 1.16 -14.80
CA ASP A 491 3.76 0.82 -16.09
C ASP A 491 4.99 1.70 -16.36
N GLY A 492 4.88 3.02 -16.22
CA GLY A 492 5.98 3.94 -16.49
C GLY A 492 7.19 3.71 -15.58
N PHE A 493 6.97 3.41 -14.30
CA PHE A 493 8.06 3.12 -13.36
C PHE A 493 8.73 1.79 -13.67
N MET A 494 7.96 0.74 -13.95
CA MET A 494 8.53 -0.59 -14.27
C MET A 494 9.19 -0.62 -15.65
N ASP A 495 8.74 0.20 -16.60
CA ASP A 495 9.40 0.38 -17.89
C ASP A 495 10.73 1.13 -17.76
N ALA A 496 10.82 2.10 -16.82
CA ALA A 496 12.02 2.89 -16.58
C ALA A 496 13.08 2.18 -15.71
N PHE A 497 12.66 1.44 -14.68
CA PHE A 497 13.55 0.85 -13.66
C PHE A 497 13.53 -0.68 -13.62
N GLY A 498 12.74 -1.33 -14.48
CA GLY A 498 12.57 -2.78 -14.50
C GLY A 498 11.50 -3.29 -13.53
N ASP A 499 11.38 -4.60 -13.46
CA ASP A 499 10.36 -5.31 -12.66
C ASP A 499 10.74 -5.35 -11.17
N VAL A 500 10.84 -4.18 -10.55
CA VAL A 500 11.29 -3.99 -9.16
C VAL A 500 10.19 -3.49 -8.24
N LEU A 501 9.02 -3.12 -8.77
CA LEU A 501 7.95 -2.46 -8.02
C LEU A 501 7.08 -3.46 -7.24
N TYR A 502 6.86 -3.19 -5.96
CA TYR A 502 5.96 -3.92 -5.07
C TYR A 502 4.96 -2.94 -4.47
N ASN A 503 3.67 -3.26 -4.54
CA ASN A 503 2.61 -2.43 -3.97
C ASN A 503 2.02 -3.11 -2.73
N LEU A 504 2.23 -2.52 -1.56
CA LEU A 504 1.66 -3.00 -0.30
C LEU A 504 0.40 -2.20 0.04
N TYR A 505 -0.70 -2.92 0.20
CA TYR A 505 -1.94 -2.38 0.74
C TYR A 505 -2.09 -2.77 2.21
N GLY A 506 -2.47 -1.78 3.02
CA GLY A 506 -2.70 -1.91 4.44
C GLY A 506 -3.15 -0.59 5.04
N SER A 507 -3.41 -0.60 6.34
CA SER A 507 -3.73 0.58 7.13
C SER A 507 -2.96 0.54 8.45
N THR A 508 -3.04 1.59 9.25
CA THR A 508 -2.41 1.61 10.57
C THR A 508 -3.00 0.55 11.51
N GLU A 509 -4.28 0.24 11.33
CA GLU A 509 -5.10 -0.66 12.13
C GLU A 509 -4.83 -2.13 11.80
N VAL A 510 -4.65 -2.46 10.51
CA VAL A 510 -4.43 -3.86 10.07
C VAL A 510 -2.99 -4.18 9.68
N SER A 511 -2.07 -3.21 9.73
CA SER A 511 -0.68 -3.30 9.23
C SER A 511 -0.58 -3.53 7.72
N TRP A 512 -0.88 -4.75 7.26
CA TRP A 512 -0.87 -5.14 5.86
C TRP A 512 -2.02 -6.10 5.57
N ALA A 513 -2.55 -6.03 4.36
CA ALA A 513 -3.63 -6.87 3.89
C ALA A 513 -3.20 -7.70 2.68
N SER A 514 -2.56 -7.05 1.71
CA SER A 514 -2.12 -7.68 0.46
C SER A 514 -0.87 -6.99 -0.09
N ILE A 515 -0.10 -7.74 -0.87
CA ILE A 515 1.08 -7.24 -1.57
C ILE A 515 1.02 -7.70 -3.02
N ALA A 516 1.09 -6.74 -3.96
CA ALA A 516 1.30 -7.01 -5.38
C ALA A 516 2.80 -7.04 -5.66
N ASP A 517 3.26 -8.16 -6.21
CA ASP A 517 4.61 -8.27 -6.74
C ASP A 517 4.68 -7.71 -8.19
N PRO A 518 5.88 -7.61 -8.78
CA PRO A 518 6.02 -7.14 -10.16
C PRO A 518 5.15 -7.91 -11.17
N ALA A 519 4.98 -9.22 -11.01
CA ALA A 519 4.20 -10.02 -11.94
C ALA A 519 2.69 -9.75 -11.80
N ASP A 520 2.20 -9.55 -10.57
CA ASP A 520 0.84 -9.10 -10.31
C ASP A 520 0.60 -7.71 -10.91
N LEU A 521 1.54 -6.77 -10.75
CA LEU A 521 1.43 -5.41 -11.28
C LEU A 521 1.50 -5.35 -12.82
N ARG A 522 2.34 -6.17 -13.46
CA ARG A 522 2.35 -6.30 -14.93
C ARG A 522 1.02 -6.83 -15.44
N ALA A 523 0.44 -7.81 -14.76
CA ALA A 523 -0.84 -8.41 -15.12
C ALA A 523 -2.02 -7.47 -14.86
N ALA A 524 -2.02 -6.77 -13.72
CA ALA A 524 -3.11 -5.90 -13.28
C ALA A 524 -2.57 -4.68 -12.50
N PRO A 525 -2.23 -3.57 -13.18
CA PRO A 525 -1.53 -2.43 -12.57
C PRO A 525 -2.22 -1.79 -11.36
N THR A 526 -3.54 -1.88 -11.26
CA THR A 526 -4.32 -1.28 -10.15
C THR A 526 -4.56 -2.23 -8.98
N THR A 527 -3.99 -3.44 -9.03
CA THR A 527 -4.19 -4.44 -7.97
C THR A 527 -3.44 -4.08 -6.69
N ALA A 528 -4.07 -4.39 -5.56
CA ALA A 528 -3.43 -4.44 -4.25
C ALA A 528 -2.69 -5.79 -4.04
N GLY A 529 -2.73 -6.69 -5.02
CA GLY A 529 -2.04 -7.97 -5.02
C GLY A 529 -2.77 -9.02 -4.21
N ARG A 530 -2.04 -9.89 -3.52
CA ARG A 530 -2.67 -10.98 -2.75
C ARG A 530 -2.15 -11.05 -1.32
N PRO A 531 -2.86 -11.73 -0.40
CA PRO A 531 -2.44 -11.80 0.99
C PRO A 531 -1.06 -12.46 1.15
N PRO A 532 -0.16 -11.89 1.96
CA PRO A 532 1.11 -12.51 2.30
C PRO A 532 0.93 -13.71 3.24
N LEU A 533 2.01 -14.42 3.54
CA LEU A 533 1.99 -15.56 4.45
C LEU A 533 1.37 -15.17 5.80
N GLY A 534 0.49 -16.02 6.34
CA GLY A 534 -0.20 -15.77 7.62
C GLY A 534 -1.29 -14.70 7.58
N THR A 535 -1.62 -14.15 6.41
CA THR A 535 -2.64 -13.10 6.27
C THR A 535 -3.93 -13.66 5.68
N ARG A 536 -5.05 -13.32 6.31
CA ARG A 536 -6.41 -13.63 5.86
C ARG A 536 -7.08 -12.37 5.35
N VAL A 537 -7.75 -12.46 4.22
CA VAL A 537 -8.54 -11.35 3.65
C VAL A 537 -9.92 -11.84 3.26
N ALA A 538 -10.93 -11.04 3.58
CA ALA A 538 -12.31 -11.27 3.22
C ALA A 538 -12.94 -10.00 2.67
N VAL A 539 -13.84 -10.18 1.70
CA VAL A 539 -14.76 -9.13 1.26
C VAL A 539 -16.13 -9.52 1.79
N LEU A 540 -16.68 -8.72 2.71
CA LEU A 540 -17.96 -9.00 3.36
C LEU A 540 -19.04 -8.06 2.81
N GLY A 541 -20.25 -8.59 2.64
CA GLY A 541 -21.44 -7.82 2.30
C GLY A 541 -21.97 -7.03 3.50
N ARG A 542 -23.13 -6.39 3.31
CA ARG A 542 -23.80 -5.56 4.33
C ARG A 542 -24.21 -6.33 5.58
N THR A 543 -24.47 -7.63 5.46
CA THR A 543 -24.90 -8.53 6.54
C THR A 543 -23.72 -9.26 7.22
N ALA A 544 -22.49 -8.77 7.05
CA ALA A 544 -21.26 -9.40 7.56
C ALA A 544 -21.03 -10.85 7.08
N THR A 545 -21.69 -11.26 6.00
CA THR A 545 -21.45 -12.54 5.31
C THR A 545 -20.46 -12.33 4.17
N PRO A 546 -19.65 -13.35 3.80
CA PRO A 546 -18.75 -13.22 2.66
C PRO A 546 -19.53 -12.86 1.39
N ALA A 547 -19.05 -11.86 0.67
CA ALA A 547 -19.68 -11.40 -0.56
C ALA A 547 -19.56 -12.47 -1.66
N PRO A 548 -20.51 -12.54 -2.61
CA PRO A 548 -20.38 -13.41 -3.77
C PRO A 548 -19.15 -13.04 -4.62
N PRO A 549 -18.62 -13.98 -5.43
CA PRO A 549 -17.47 -13.71 -6.29
C PRO A 549 -17.65 -12.47 -7.15
N GLY A 550 -16.61 -11.62 -7.26
CA GLY A 550 -16.64 -10.41 -8.08
C GLY A 550 -17.51 -9.25 -7.55
N THR A 551 -18.18 -9.42 -6.42
CA THR A 551 -18.99 -8.38 -5.78
C THR A 551 -18.11 -7.44 -4.96
N VAL A 552 -18.42 -6.14 -5.03
CA VAL A 552 -17.78 -5.13 -4.17
C VAL A 552 -18.40 -5.23 -2.77
N GLY A 553 -17.55 -5.28 -1.76
CA GLY A 553 -17.95 -5.27 -0.35
C GLY A 553 -16.87 -4.69 0.53
N ARG A 554 -17.09 -4.69 1.85
CA ARG A 554 -16.15 -4.17 2.84
C ARG A 554 -14.96 -5.12 3.01
N ILE A 555 -13.75 -4.59 3.06
CA ILE A 555 -12.52 -5.39 3.18
C ILE A 555 -12.19 -5.61 4.66
N PHE A 556 -12.07 -6.88 5.04
CA PHE A 556 -11.71 -7.34 6.38
C PHE A 556 -10.42 -8.14 6.36
N VAL A 557 -9.55 -7.93 7.35
CA VAL A 557 -8.18 -8.47 7.39
C VAL A 557 -7.85 -9.10 8.73
N GLY A 558 -7.17 -10.23 8.71
CA GLY A 558 -6.64 -10.89 9.91
C GLY A 558 -5.17 -11.26 9.72
N ASN A 559 -4.33 -10.85 10.67
CA ASN A 559 -2.92 -11.20 10.76
C ASN A 559 -2.45 -11.01 12.23
N ASP A 560 -1.19 -11.31 12.50
CA ASP A 560 -0.62 -11.26 13.86
C ASP A 560 -0.22 -9.85 14.32
N MET A 561 -0.41 -8.82 13.48
CA MET A 561 -0.03 -7.43 13.71
C MET A 561 -1.22 -6.45 13.66
N LEU A 562 -2.44 -6.90 13.95
CA LEU A 562 -3.58 -6.00 14.15
C LEU A 562 -3.31 -5.05 15.34
N PHE A 563 -3.73 -3.79 15.22
CA PHE A 563 -3.54 -2.80 16.29
C PHE A 563 -4.27 -3.19 17.60
N GLU A 564 -3.80 -2.67 18.74
CA GLU A 564 -4.42 -2.92 20.05
C GLU A 564 -5.61 -1.97 20.34
N GLY A 565 -6.14 -1.32 19.31
CA GLY A 565 -7.11 -0.24 19.40
C GLY A 565 -6.50 1.15 19.50
N TYR A 566 -7.37 2.16 19.48
CA TYR A 566 -6.99 3.56 19.62
C TYR A 566 -6.75 3.93 21.09
N THR A 567 -5.97 4.99 21.31
CA THR A 567 -5.66 5.48 22.66
C THR A 567 -6.85 6.02 23.43
N ASP A 568 -7.96 6.33 22.75
CA ASP A 568 -9.24 6.73 23.33
C ASP A 568 -10.20 5.56 23.61
N GLY A 569 -9.74 4.32 23.39
CA GLY A 569 -10.50 3.10 23.68
C GLY A 569 -11.40 2.64 22.54
N LEU A 570 -11.50 3.40 21.44
CA LEU A 570 -12.21 2.95 20.24
C LEU A 570 -11.40 1.85 19.53
N THR A 571 -12.11 0.99 18.79
CA THR A 571 -11.51 -0.01 17.89
C THR A 571 -12.33 -0.10 16.62
N ASN A 572 -11.79 -0.75 15.59
CA ASN A 572 -12.54 -1.05 14.38
C ASN A 572 -13.46 -2.25 14.60
N GLU A 573 -14.52 -2.33 13.77
CA GLU A 573 -15.41 -3.49 13.68
C GLU A 573 -14.59 -4.77 13.40
N VAL A 574 -14.93 -5.87 14.08
CA VAL A 574 -14.29 -7.18 13.89
C VAL A 574 -15.37 -8.21 13.60
N GLU A 575 -15.23 -8.92 12.48
CA GLU A 575 -16.13 -9.97 12.03
C GLU A 575 -15.33 -11.18 11.57
N HIS A 576 -15.73 -12.39 11.98
CA HIS A 576 -14.98 -13.62 11.67
C HIS A 576 -13.50 -13.59 12.10
N GLU A 577 -13.15 -12.92 13.20
CA GLU A 577 -11.76 -12.64 13.63
C GLU A 577 -10.94 -11.78 12.64
N LEU A 578 -11.63 -11.08 11.74
CA LEU A 578 -11.03 -10.17 10.78
C LEU A 578 -11.45 -8.76 11.13
N MET A 579 -10.51 -7.82 11.08
CA MET A 579 -10.74 -6.41 11.36
C MET A 579 -11.15 -5.66 10.10
N ASN A 580 -12.17 -4.82 10.20
CA ASN A 580 -12.59 -3.92 9.14
C ASN A 580 -11.48 -2.87 8.87
N THR A 581 -11.15 -2.70 7.60
CA THR A 581 -10.17 -1.71 7.12
C THR A 581 -10.77 -0.31 6.94
N GLY A 582 -12.10 -0.22 6.81
CA GLY A 582 -12.82 1.00 6.37
C GLY A 582 -12.79 1.22 4.85
N ASP A 583 -12.28 0.25 4.08
CA ASP A 583 -12.23 0.29 2.63
C ASP A 583 -13.17 -0.75 2.01
N GLN A 584 -13.65 -0.47 0.80
CA GLN A 584 -14.38 -1.42 -0.03
C GLN A 584 -13.52 -1.94 -1.19
N GLY A 585 -13.81 -3.15 -1.63
CA GLY A 585 -13.08 -3.79 -2.70
C GLY A 585 -13.70 -5.10 -3.16
N PHE A 586 -13.01 -5.75 -4.08
CA PHE A 586 -13.39 -7.05 -4.61
C PHE A 586 -12.15 -7.89 -4.90
N LEU A 587 -12.36 -9.19 -5.10
CA LEU A 587 -11.33 -10.12 -5.54
C LEU A 587 -11.56 -10.45 -7.02
N ASP A 588 -10.48 -10.46 -7.80
CA ASP A 588 -10.51 -10.94 -9.19
C ASP A 588 -10.57 -12.48 -9.25
N ALA A 589 -10.69 -13.03 -10.47
CA ALA A 589 -10.75 -14.46 -10.67
C ALA A 589 -9.46 -15.20 -10.26
N ASP A 590 -8.33 -14.49 -10.24
CA ASP A 590 -7.00 -14.97 -9.86
C ASP A 590 -6.67 -14.73 -8.37
N GLY A 591 -7.65 -14.25 -7.58
CA GLY A 591 -7.54 -14.01 -6.15
C GLY A 591 -6.73 -12.77 -5.76
N ARG A 592 -6.55 -11.82 -6.69
CA ARG A 592 -5.97 -10.51 -6.39
C ARG A 592 -7.03 -9.55 -5.85
N LEU A 593 -6.65 -8.75 -4.87
CA LEU A 593 -7.49 -7.74 -4.23
C LEU A 593 -7.44 -6.44 -5.03
N PHE A 594 -8.60 -5.81 -5.17
CA PHE A 594 -8.77 -4.47 -5.73
C PHE A 594 -9.51 -3.62 -4.72
N VAL A 595 -8.98 -2.43 -4.43
CA VAL A 595 -9.61 -1.47 -3.51
C VAL A 595 -10.41 -0.48 -4.35
N ALA A 596 -11.73 -0.49 -4.19
CA ALA A 596 -12.65 0.36 -4.94
C ALA A 596 -12.75 1.79 -4.36
N GLY A 597 -12.60 1.94 -3.05
CA GLY A 597 -12.73 3.24 -2.37
C GLY A 597 -12.89 3.08 -0.86
N ARG A 598 -13.07 4.20 -0.15
CA ARG A 598 -13.34 4.19 1.29
C ARG A 598 -14.83 4.24 1.60
N ASP A 599 -15.24 3.60 2.69
CA ASP A 599 -16.62 3.65 3.19
C ASP A 599 -17.04 5.09 3.53
N ASP A 600 -16.12 5.87 4.12
CA ASP A 600 -16.35 7.25 4.56
C ASP A 600 -16.28 8.30 3.44
N GLU A 601 -15.75 7.95 2.26
CA GLU A 601 -15.73 8.82 1.08
C GLU A 601 -16.83 8.48 0.06
N MET A 602 -17.55 7.37 0.26
CA MET A 602 -18.67 6.99 -0.61
C MET A 602 -19.77 8.02 -0.49
N ILE A 603 -20.21 8.57 -1.63
CA ILE A 603 -21.38 9.43 -1.67
C ILE A 603 -22.57 8.73 -2.28
N VAL A 604 -23.76 9.21 -1.94
CA VAL A 604 -25.00 8.80 -2.60
C VAL A 604 -25.43 9.92 -3.52
N SER A 605 -25.32 9.70 -4.83
CA SER A 605 -25.70 10.67 -5.86
C SER A 605 -26.85 10.11 -6.69
N GLY A 606 -28.05 10.67 -6.52
CA GLY A 606 -29.25 10.22 -7.24
C GLY A 606 -29.69 8.80 -6.85
N GLY A 607 -29.43 8.39 -5.60
CA GLY A 607 -29.76 7.05 -5.09
C GLY A 607 -28.71 5.97 -5.38
N GLU A 608 -27.61 6.33 -6.04
CA GLU A 608 -26.54 5.41 -6.41
C GLU A 608 -25.29 5.64 -5.57
N ASN A 609 -24.64 4.55 -5.15
CA ASN A 609 -23.38 4.61 -4.39
C ASN A 609 -22.22 4.90 -5.34
N VAL A 610 -21.51 6.00 -5.11
CA VAL A 610 -20.41 6.46 -5.96
C VAL A 610 -19.15 6.62 -5.13
N PHE A 611 -18.07 5.97 -5.57
CA PHE A 611 -16.75 6.15 -4.99
C PHE A 611 -15.98 7.20 -5.81
N PRO A 612 -15.61 8.35 -5.21
CA PRO A 612 -14.82 9.37 -5.90
C PRO A 612 -13.54 8.84 -6.52
N ARG A 613 -12.92 7.86 -5.87
CA ARG A 613 -11.71 7.16 -6.35
C ARG A 613 -11.85 6.58 -7.76
N SER A 614 -13.00 6.02 -8.11
CA SER A 614 -13.23 5.46 -9.45
C SER A 614 -13.12 6.53 -10.54
N VAL A 615 -13.48 7.78 -10.21
CA VAL A 615 -13.34 8.94 -11.09
C VAL A 615 -11.89 9.42 -11.12
N GLU A 616 -11.22 9.48 -9.96
CA GLU A 616 -9.80 9.84 -9.85
C GLU A 616 -8.91 8.92 -10.69
N GLU A 617 -9.14 7.61 -10.65
CA GLU A 617 -8.36 6.61 -11.40
C GLU A 617 -8.49 6.81 -12.92
N ILE A 618 -9.70 7.10 -13.40
CA ILE A 618 -9.95 7.37 -14.82
C ILE A 618 -9.32 8.70 -15.22
N LEU A 619 -9.47 9.76 -14.42
CA LEU A 619 -8.87 11.06 -14.69
C LEU A 619 -7.33 10.99 -14.70
N ALA A 620 -6.73 10.19 -13.83
CA ALA A 620 -5.28 9.98 -13.79
C ALA A 620 -4.73 9.29 -15.05
N ALA A 621 -5.59 8.66 -15.87
CA ALA A 621 -5.20 8.09 -17.16
C ALA A 621 -5.14 9.12 -18.31
N LEU A 622 -5.64 10.35 -18.11
CA LEU A 622 -5.52 11.41 -19.11
C LEU A 622 -4.08 11.90 -19.21
N PRO A 623 -3.47 11.95 -20.42
CA PRO A 623 -2.10 12.44 -20.59
C PRO A 623 -1.85 13.85 -20.04
N GLN A 624 -2.86 14.70 -20.08
CA GLN A 624 -2.81 16.09 -19.60
C GLN A 624 -2.83 16.19 -18.06
N VAL A 625 -3.39 15.19 -17.39
CA VAL A 625 -3.59 15.20 -15.94
C VAL A 625 -2.31 14.71 -15.27
N ARG A 626 -1.79 15.52 -14.35
CA ARG A 626 -0.71 15.12 -13.45
C ARG A 626 -1.31 14.36 -12.28
N GLU A 627 -2.32 14.93 -11.63
CA GLU A 627 -3.02 14.34 -10.50
C GLU A 627 -4.48 14.85 -10.45
N ALA A 628 -5.39 14.05 -9.90
CA ALA A 628 -6.77 14.44 -9.68
C ALA A 628 -7.24 14.00 -8.28
N ALA A 629 -8.07 14.82 -7.66
CA ALA A 629 -8.81 14.49 -6.46
C ALA A 629 -10.29 14.78 -6.68
N VAL A 630 -11.16 13.88 -6.22
CA VAL A 630 -12.60 14.03 -6.35
C VAL A 630 -13.22 13.94 -4.97
N ILE A 631 -14.11 14.88 -4.69
CA ILE A 631 -14.87 14.97 -3.44
C ILE A 631 -16.36 14.96 -3.74
N GLY A 632 -17.15 14.55 -2.75
CA GLY A 632 -18.59 14.72 -2.80
C GLY A 632 -19.01 15.96 -2.03
N VAL A 633 -19.91 16.75 -2.59
CA VAL A 633 -20.50 17.94 -1.95
C VAL A 633 -22.01 17.84 -1.96
N PRO A 634 -22.73 18.51 -1.04
CA PRO A 634 -24.19 18.53 -1.04
C PRO A 634 -24.78 19.03 -2.37
N ASP A 635 -25.87 18.41 -2.81
CA ASP A 635 -26.63 18.80 -4.00
C ASP A 635 -28.13 18.71 -3.73
N ALA A 636 -28.89 19.72 -4.15
CA ALA A 636 -30.32 19.82 -3.86
C ALA A 636 -31.18 18.78 -4.61
N GLU A 637 -30.74 18.31 -5.78
CA GLU A 637 -31.47 17.38 -6.64
C GLU A 637 -31.01 15.93 -6.42
N TYR A 638 -29.70 15.70 -6.24
CA TYR A 638 -29.09 14.38 -6.15
C TYR A 638 -28.72 13.96 -4.73
N GLY A 639 -28.93 14.83 -3.74
CA GLY A 639 -28.46 14.67 -2.36
C GLY A 639 -26.98 15.02 -2.23
N GLN A 640 -26.13 14.38 -3.02
CA GLN A 640 -24.72 14.73 -3.19
C GLN A 640 -24.33 14.70 -4.68
N ARG A 641 -23.30 15.47 -5.04
CA ARG A 641 -22.67 15.49 -6.37
C ARG A 641 -21.15 15.44 -6.24
N LEU A 642 -20.47 15.06 -7.32
CA LEU A 642 -19.00 15.09 -7.36
C LEU A 642 -18.46 16.43 -7.85
N VAL A 643 -17.34 16.86 -7.26
CA VAL A 643 -16.46 17.95 -7.71
C VAL A 643 -15.07 17.38 -7.94
N ALA A 644 -14.48 17.68 -9.10
CA ALA A 644 -13.13 17.23 -9.43
C ALA A 644 -12.13 18.39 -9.36
N PHE A 645 -11.03 18.18 -8.64
CA PHE A 645 -9.88 19.08 -8.59
C PHE A 645 -8.73 18.45 -9.38
N ILE A 646 -8.22 19.16 -10.38
CA ILE A 646 -7.27 18.62 -11.34
C ILE A 646 -6.02 19.48 -11.39
N ALA A 647 -4.87 18.86 -11.13
CA ALA A 647 -3.57 19.44 -11.40
C ALA A 647 -3.08 18.94 -12.76
N LEU A 648 -2.79 19.86 -13.67
CA LEU A 648 -2.30 19.54 -15.02
C LEU A 648 -0.78 19.35 -15.05
N ARG A 649 -0.31 18.62 -16.06
CA ARG A 649 1.11 18.60 -16.41
C ARG A 649 1.53 19.95 -17.01
N ASP A 650 2.81 20.28 -16.89
CA ASP A 650 3.33 21.55 -17.39
C ASP A 650 3.09 21.71 -18.89
N GLY A 651 2.51 22.85 -19.29
CA GLY A 651 2.14 23.14 -20.68
C GLY A 651 0.91 22.42 -21.22
N ALA A 652 0.29 21.51 -20.45
CA ALA A 652 -0.95 20.85 -20.86
C ALA A 652 -2.15 21.80 -20.73
N ARG A 653 -3.18 21.56 -21.55
CA ARG A 653 -4.46 22.26 -21.50
C ARG A 653 -5.59 21.25 -21.50
N LEU A 654 -6.58 21.50 -20.67
CA LEU A 654 -7.77 20.68 -20.52
C LEU A 654 -8.92 21.61 -20.08
N ASP A 655 -10.12 21.40 -20.59
CA ASP A 655 -11.32 22.12 -20.16
C ASP A 655 -12.30 21.21 -19.43
N GLU A 656 -13.26 21.83 -18.74
CA GLU A 656 -14.26 21.13 -17.94
C GLU A 656 -15.13 20.20 -18.80
N ASP A 657 -15.58 20.65 -19.97
CA ASP A 657 -16.43 19.86 -20.86
C ASP A 657 -15.73 18.57 -21.33
N THR A 658 -14.43 18.65 -21.63
CA THR A 658 -13.61 17.49 -21.99
C THR A 658 -13.50 16.52 -20.83
N VAL A 659 -13.29 17.01 -19.61
CA VAL A 659 -13.21 16.17 -18.39
C VAL A 659 -14.54 15.46 -18.15
N GLN A 660 -15.64 16.21 -18.14
CA GLN A 660 -16.98 15.66 -17.92
C GLN A 660 -17.35 14.64 -19.01
N SER A 661 -17.08 14.96 -20.28
CA SER A 661 -17.30 14.05 -21.41
C SER A 661 -16.44 12.78 -21.31
N TYR A 662 -15.19 12.92 -20.86
CA TYR A 662 -14.28 11.79 -20.67
C TYR A 662 -14.76 10.84 -19.58
N VAL A 663 -15.22 11.37 -18.45
CA VAL A 663 -15.79 10.58 -17.34
C VAL A 663 -17.13 9.97 -17.74
N HIS A 664 -18.03 10.75 -18.35
CA HIS A 664 -19.31 10.28 -18.86
C HIS A 664 -19.16 9.13 -19.88
N GLY A 665 -18.08 9.19 -20.66
CA GLY A 665 -17.68 8.15 -21.58
C GLY A 665 -17.22 6.85 -20.91
N ARG A 666 -16.98 6.78 -19.62
CA ARG A 666 -16.42 5.56 -18.99
C ARG A 666 -17.25 5.07 -17.82
N LEU A 667 -17.81 6.00 -17.05
CA LEU A 667 -18.63 5.71 -15.89
C LEU A 667 -20.10 6.05 -16.14
N ALA A 668 -20.95 5.65 -15.19
CA ALA A 668 -22.36 6.01 -15.22
C ALA A 668 -22.55 7.53 -15.06
N ARG A 669 -23.70 8.04 -15.51
CA ARG A 669 -24.04 9.48 -15.49
C ARG A 669 -23.88 10.11 -14.09
N PHE A 670 -24.23 9.37 -13.04
CA PHE A 670 -24.13 9.83 -11.65
C PHE A 670 -22.69 9.88 -11.11
N CYS A 671 -21.71 9.33 -11.83
CA CYS A 671 -20.28 9.44 -11.50
C CYS A 671 -19.60 10.65 -12.18
N VAL A 672 -20.32 11.40 -13.02
CA VAL A 672 -19.73 12.54 -13.73
C VAL A 672 -19.63 13.72 -12.75
N PRO A 673 -18.44 14.32 -12.55
CA PRO A 673 -18.30 15.55 -11.79
C PRO A 673 -19.20 16.62 -12.38
N ARG A 674 -19.93 17.32 -11.51
CA ARG A 674 -20.77 18.46 -11.90
C ARG A 674 -19.98 19.76 -12.01
N GLU A 675 -18.77 19.76 -11.48
CA GLU A 675 -17.87 20.90 -11.40
C GLU A 675 -16.43 20.38 -11.49
N VAL A 676 -15.61 21.08 -12.28
CA VAL A 676 -14.20 20.77 -12.46
C VAL A 676 -13.37 22.03 -12.20
N THR A 677 -12.48 21.93 -11.20
CA THR A 677 -11.61 23.02 -10.78
C THR A 677 -10.16 22.66 -11.09
N PHE A 678 -9.49 23.50 -11.89
CA PHE A 678 -8.07 23.33 -12.18
C PHE A 678 -7.23 24.03 -11.13
N VAL A 679 -6.32 23.27 -10.50
CA VAL A 679 -5.47 23.74 -9.40
C VAL A 679 -3.99 23.64 -9.79
N PRO A 680 -3.12 24.53 -9.30
CA PRO A 680 -1.68 24.41 -9.56
C PRO A 680 -1.10 23.14 -8.94
N GLU A 681 -1.57 22.76 -7.75
CA GLU A 681 -1.21 21.52 -7.05
C GLU A 681 -2.33 21.08 -6.09
N LEU A 682 -2.34 19.81 -5.71
CA LEU A 682 -3.29 19.28 -4.72
C LEU A 682 -2.70 19.40 -3.30
N PRO A 683 -3.47 19.84 -2.30
CA PRO A 683 -2.98 19.99 -0.93
C PRO A 683 -2.67 18.61 -0.33
N ARG A 684 -1.50 18.47 0.30
CA ARG A 684 -1.00 17.19 0.84
C ARG A 684 -0.49 17.32 2.26
N ASN A 685 -0.53 16.22 3.00
CA ASN A 685 0.15 16.10 4.29
C ASN A 685 1.63 15.74 4.10
N ALA A 686 2.39 15.71 5.20
CA ALA A 686 3.82 15.37 5.18
C ALA A 686 4.13 13.91 4.74
N THR A 687 3.13 13.02 4.67
CA THR A 687 3.29 11.66 4.13
C THR A 687 2.95 11.59 2.64
N GLY A 688 2.64 12.74 2.01
CA GLY A 688 2.28 12.83 0.60
C GLY A 688 0.83 12.43 0.29
N LYS A 689 -0.04 12.23 1.28
CA LYS A 689 -1.47 11.94 1.08
C LYS A 689 -2.23 13.24 0.81
N ILE A 690 -3.13 13.22 -0.18
CA ILE A 690 -4.02 14.36 -0.50
C ILE A 690 -4.98 14.63 0.67
N LEU A 691 -5.12 15.90 1.04
CA LEU A 691 -6.02 16.37 2.10
C LEU A 691 -7.32 16.91 1.49
N LYS A 692 -8.24 16.01 1.11
CA LYS A 692 -9.52 16.33 0.45
C LYS A 692 -10.36 17.38 1.20
N ARG A 693 -10.32 17.41 2.53
CA ARG A 693 -11.01 18.44 3.35
C ARG A 693 -10.60 19.87 2.99
N LEU A 694 -9.31 20.10 2.67
CA LEU A 694 -8.84 21.44 2.32
C LEU A 694 -9.35 21.86 0.94
N LEU A 695 -9.62 20.91 0.05
CA LEU A 695 -10.29 21.18 -1.22
C LEU A 695 -11.76 21.59 -1.01
N GLU A 696 -12.44 20.91 -0.08
CA GLU A 696 -13.83 21.21 0.30
C GLU A 696 -13.96 22.60 0.95
N ASP A 697 -13.00 22.97 1.80
CA ASP A 697 -12.94 24.26 2.50
C ASP A 697 -12.49 25.43 1.60
N GLY A 698 -11.97 25.14 0.39
CA GLY A 698 -11.42 26.15 -0.53
C GLY A 698 -9.99 26.60 -0.22
N ASP A 699 -9.27 25.85 0.62
CA ASP A 699 -7.91 26.14 1.10
C ASP A 699 -6.84 25.38 0.27
N TRP A 700 -6.66 25.74 -1.00
CA TRP A 700 -5.74 25.06 -1.93
C TRP A 700 -4.93 25.98 -2.86
#